data_AF-E3LIK2-F1
#
_entry.id   AF-E3LIK2-F1
#
_cell.length_a   1.000
_cell.length_b   1.000
_cell.length_c   1.000
_cell.angle_alpha   90.00
_cell.angle_beta   90.00
_cell.angle_gamma   90.00
#
_symmetry.space_group_name_H-M   'P 1'
#
loop_
_entity.id
_entity.type
_entity.pdbx_description
1 polymer ?
#
loop_
_entity_poly.entity_id
_entity_poly.type
_entity_poly.pdbx_seq_one_letter_code
_entity_poly.pdbx_strand_id
1 'polypeptide(L)'
;MAEPVEPVEPVEPVEPVESLEEIVRRKIAIEHSKLEKALRVKCVAAPKILENIVHLASKIRNIDREVYQKSLRLFAENMKNASVYKKRAVGERISKLDMPTKIAIVQNFLEVGMETFSLELCLSKNNQRGAVTDSIMKFKKPKCPMAMAFGLNKNGRLGIGSDKDRVDVMTPVDIFVEIKHAFMGPNHTIFQSKTGEIYGCGLKSNFMERARGSNGIVSTPTKMDCYKGDPSVTPNIILGETHTRIVEFTCLSTMIIGTDPSSDQDVVRSKGNNFMFVNNKSRTEENQEIRERQIKEIEVDVHEKPRRKIKVRDDTVWIGRNEEKLDIVFIVDGYRVDSEKLWKNYTVCTTGKVMAIIDNNIYKGKFLIVPRKKNNDELNDQLSEDEEDEEEEGQVVGNDVYLVARNDILLCILEEIALPYAFDGLTVTEDGESFIAWSHHDTFDDSEYEKYRVYESLETIDFRLKTKERTVFDAAYLNHLFDSAVESEIKRMGSFYMNSGQPKCKSLIRGLLALIRFLRIDQATGVPEVLLNNLRIDNTLNVRAVEKEFEEALIEASKLSVVVPKPDFDSEAREAEVRKASRNYYLDINQIAMNNVTNLKNLPTKYRSNTVESAFGVFVARIIQSIDLVDVEALLPTKYEQPPNRMFKRNHFQEALKKRSPEQPELDLQQIRVEASPLILRQTEPSDHIADHHAYYIYTTEFHIKCIDASLLDHVNEDNVLNLNILCLHDTDHYRFLELLDSFFLLRDDFLHLKDFERALNFESAIETLPEPDVYTIKTSDDKTVKIPKYLFEVYSEYDAGRQNFGEGPNGRNAFELGCTEEALKLLANCLIDVRIFFRASMKLKMEVYELAKYLLIRHIWNELRLMIILTAEESDADHIGDLIEQTDEKEDILALIVKHRPEIIFFWKQFPAKDHLFVIQNIAGGITEARQRFKNIEDEIGSVNLPIIAMRDEMVDKEMIPETVLTKYLCNKEDDEVVTFECTVSLANRSALNWNVENPRKRRHEDRNVYMPRVP
;
A
#
# COMPACT_ATOMS: atom_id res chain seq x y z
N MET A 1 -7.40 72.31 -72.55
CA MET A 1 -8.43 71.42 -73.10
C MET A 1 -9.06 70.71 -71.93
N ALA A 2 -10.30 71.06 -71.64
CA ALA A 2 -11.10 70.43 -70.59
C ALA A 2 -11.94 69.33 -71.25
N GLU A 3 -12.01 68.17 -70.61
CA GLU A 3 -13.13 67.22 -70.63
C GLU A 3 -12.87 66.12 -69.56
N PRO A 4 -13.91 65.42 -69.06
CA PRO A 4 -14.40 65.64 -67.69
C PRO A 4 -14.20 64.44 -66.75
N VAL A 5 -14.40 64.74 -65.46
CA VAL A 5 -14.38 63.85 -64.29
C VAL A 5 -15.43 62.73 -64.41
N GLU A 6 -15.00 61.48 -64.30
CA GLU A 6 -15.87 60.32 -64.08
C GLU A 6 -16.14 60.09 -62.57
N PRO A 7 -17.30 59.51 -62.20
CA PRO A 7 -17.79 59.46 -60.83
C PRO A 7 -17.16 58.31 -60.03
N VAL A 8 -16.91 58.58 -58.74
CA VAL A 8 -16.52 57.58 -57.75
C VAL A 8 -17.67 56.61 -57.52
N GLU A 9 -17.46 55.33 -57.86
CA GLU A 9 -18.36 54.24 -57.49
C GLU A 9 -18.39 54.02 -55.97
N PRO A 10 -19.53 53.60 -55.39
CA PRO A 10 -19.65 53.41 -53.95
C PRO A 10 -18.81 52.20 -53.51
N VAL A 11 -17.98 52.40 -52.48
CA VAL A 11 -17.27 51.32 -51.79
C VAL A 11 -18.30 50.37 -51.19
N GLU A 12 -18.39 49.14 -51.72
CA GLU A 12 -19.16 48.06 -51.09
C GLU A 12 -18.66 47.82 -49.66
N PRO A 13 -19.56 47.56 -48.70
CA PRO A 13 -19.16 47.26 -47.33
C PRO A 13 -18.45 45.91 -47.31
N VAL A 14 -17.17 45.91 -46.93
CA VAL A 14 -16.38 44.70 -46.67
C VAL A 14 -17.07 43.92 -45.54
N GLU A 15 -17.59 42.73 -45.83
CA GLU A 15 -18.12 41.82 -44.80
C GLU A 15 -17.02 41.46 -43.77
N PRO A 16 -17.33 41.43 -42.47
CA PRO A 16 -16.33 41.12 -41.45
C PRO A 16 -15.90 39.65 -41.59
N VAL A 17 -14.58 39.42 -41.70
CA VAL A 17 -13.99 38.08 -41.71
C VAL A 17 -14.23 37.42 -40.35
N GLU A 18 -15.08 36.40 -40.35
CA GLU A 18 -15.49 35.66 -39.16
C GLU A 18 -14.30 34.96 -38.49
N SER A 19 -14.15 35.10 -37.17
CA SER A 19 -13.04 34.49 -36.43
C SER A 19 -13.15 32.96 -36.39
N LEU A 20 -12.02 32.25 -36.35
CA LEU A 20 -11.99 30.78 -36.22
C LEU A 20 -12.80 30.30 -35.00
N GLU A 21 -12.79 31.07 -33.92
CA GLU A 21 -13.56 30.79 -32.71
C GLU A 21 -15.06 30.80 -32.96
N GLU A 22 -15.56 31.81 -33.66
CA GLU A 22 -16.97 31.96 -33.97
C GLU A 22 -17.47 30.83 -34.89
N ILE A 23 -16.65 30.43 -35.86
CA ILE A 23 -16.92 29.28 -36.75
C ILE A 23 -17.05 27.98 -35.94
N VAL A 24 -16.15 27.76 -34.97
CA VAL A 24 -16.20 26.55 -34.13
C VAL A 24 -17.41 26.58 -33.19
N ARG A 25 -17.72 27.72 -32.55
CA ARG A 25 -18.92 27.87 -31.71
C ARG A 25 -20.20 27.54 -32.49
N ARG A 26 -20.33 28.00 -33.74
CA ARG A 26 -21.47 27.65 -34.62
C ARG A 26 -21.53 26.16 -34.95
N LYS A 27 -20.38 25.53 -35.26
CA LYS A 27 -20.33 24.08 -35.52
C LYS A 27 -20.71 23.25 -34.28
N ILE A 28 -20.26 23.65 -33.10
CA ILE A 28 -20.65 23.01 -31.83
C ILE A 28 -22.15 23.13 -31.60
N ALA A 29 -22.76 24.30 -31.88
CA ALA A 29 -24.22 24.47 -31.76
C ALA A 29 -25.01 23.55 -32.70
N ILE A 30 -24.51 23.31 -33.92
CA ILE A 30 -25.12 22.35 -34.86
C ILE A 30 -25.06 20.92 -34.31
N GLU A 31 -23.90 20.49 -33.82
CA GLU A 31 -23.73 19.16 -33.20
C GLU A 31 -24.57 19.02 -31.91
N HIS A 32 -24.71 20.07 -31.12
CA HIS A 32 -25.58 20.10 -29.95
C HIS A 32 -27.06 19.81 -30.31
N SER A 33 -27.58 20.43 -31.37
CA SER A 33 -28.93 20.13 -31.86
C SER A 33 -29.06 18.69 -32.39
N LYS A 34 -28.00 18.11 -32.96
CA LYS A 34 -27.99 16.68 -33.32
C LYS A 34 -28.02 15.80 -32.09
N LEU A 35 -27.31 16.17 -31.02
CA LEU A 35 -27.31 15.47 -29.74
C LEU A 35 -28.70 15.45 -29.11
N GLU A 36 -29.40 16.59 -29.06
CA GLU A 36 -30.78 16.67 -28.55
C GLU A 36 -31.72 15.71 -29.27
N LYS A 37 -31.61 15.62 -30.60
CA LYS A 37 -32.39 14.68 -31.42
C LYS A 37 -31.98 13.22 -31.14
N ALA A 38 -30.69 12.95 -31.03
CA ALA A 38 -30.18 11.61 -30.76
C ALA A 38 -30.61 11.10 -29.38
N LEU A 39 -30.61 11.94 -28.35
CA LEU A 39 -31.07 11.57 -27.01
C LEU A 39 -32.54 11.13 -26.96
N ARG A 40 -33.39 11.71 -27.83
CA ARG A 40 -34.82 11.35 -27.94
C ARG A 40 -35.08 10.11 -28.78
N VAL A 41 -34.30 9.90 -29.84
CA VAL A 41 -34.62 8.90 -30.89
C VAL A 41 -33.65 7.72 -30.90
N LYS A 42 -32.36 7.93 -30.60
CA LYS A 42 -31.31 6.90 -30.65
C LYS A 42 -30.14 7.26 -29.73
N CYS A 43 -30.34 7.08 -28.43
CA CYS A 43 -29.38 7.51 -27.40
C CYS A 43 -27.98 6.89 -27.57
N VAL A 44 -27.89 5.66 -28.09
CA VAL A 44 -26.61 4.95 -28.34
C VAL A 44 -25.72 5.66 -29.38
N ALA A 45 -26.27 6.57 -30.19
CA ALA A 45 -25.50 7.39 -31.14
C ALA A 45 -24.89 8.66 -30.51
N ALA A 46 -25.37 9.08 -29.33
CA ALA A 46 -24.94 10.32 -28.67
C ALA A 46 -23.43 10.39 -28.36
N PRO A 47 -22.74 9.32 -27.92
CA PRO A 47 -21.31 9.39 -27.59
C PRO A 47 -20.43 9.84 -28.77
N LYS A 48 -20.74 9.43 -30.00
CA LYS A 48 -19.97 9.84 -31.19
C LYS A 48 -20.16 11.32 -31.54
N ILE A 49 -21.34 11.87 -31.27
CA ILE A 49 -21.64 13.30 -31.45
C ILE A 49 -20.84 14.12 -30.44
N LEU A 50 -20.76 13.65 -29.19
CA LEU A 50 -19.95 14.30 -28.15
C LEU A 50 -18.46 14.30 -28.48
N GLU A 51 -17.92 13.21 -29.04
CA GLU A 51 -16.53 13.18 -29.52
C GLU A 51 -16.28 14.24 -30.59
N ASN A 52 -17.20 14.45 -31.53
CA ASN A 52 -17.08 15.54 -32.51
C ASN A 52 -17.09 16.92 -31.83
N ILE A 53 -17.92 17.13 -30.82
CA ILE A 53 -18.01 18.40 -30.07
C ILE A 53 -16.71 18.68 -29.33
N VAL A 54 -16.18 17.69 -28.59
CA VAL A 54 -14.90 17.81 -27.85
C VAL A 54 -13.75 18.03 -28.83
N HIS A 55 -13.73 17.29 -29.95
CA HIS A 55 -12.72 17.48 -30.99
C HIS A 55 -12.78 18.86 -31.64
N LEU A 56 -13.97 19.44 -31.85
CA LEU A 56 -14.12 20.80 -32.34
C LEU A 56 -13.62 21.83 -31.31
N ALA A 57 -14.01 21.67 -30.04
CA ALA A 57 -13.62 22.57 -28.96
C ALA A 57 -12.09 22.57 -28.73
N SER A 58 -11.44 21.40 -28.80
CA SER A 58 -9.99 21.27 -28.62
C SER A 58 -9.13 21.92 -29.72
N LYS A 59 -9.72 22.42 -30.81
CA LYS A 59 -9.00 23.18 -31.84
C LYS A 59 -8.68 24.62 -31.42
N ILE A 60 -9.27 25.08 -30.32
CA ILE A 60 -9.11 26.44 -29.80
C ILE A 60 -8.54 26.34 -28.39
N ARG A 61 -7.41 27.02 -28.17
CA ARG A 61 -6.86 27.15 -26.81
C ARG A 61 -7.74 28.07 -25.97
N ASN A 62 -7.88 27.74 -24.69
CA ASN A 62 -8.66 28.53 -23.72
C ASN A 62 -10.11 28.75 -24.15
N ILE A 63 -10.71 27.81 -24.90
CA ILE A 63 -12.14 27.90 -25.21
C ILE A 63 -12.95 27.80 -23.92
N ASP A 64 -13.95 28.67 -23.76
CA ASP A 64 -14.82 28.67 -22.58
C ASP A 64 -15.42 27.28 -22.37
N ARG A 65 -15.24 26.71 -21.18
CA ARG A 65 -15.78 25.39 -20.79
C ARG A 65 -17.28 25.30 -21.08
N GLU A 66 -18.01 26.40 -20.86
CA GLU A 66 -19.45 26.51 -21.08
C GLU A 66 -19.90 26.12 -22.50
N VAL A 67 -19.06 26.35 -23.52
CA VAL A 67 -19.40 26.12 -24.94
C VAL A 67 -19.69 24.64 -25.21
N TYR A 68 -18.87 23.73 -24.70
CA TYR A 68 -19.04 22.30 -24.93
C TYR A 68 -19.67 21.58 -23.71
N GLN A 69 -19.51 22.12 -22.50
CA GLN A 69 -20.07 21.55 -21.28
C GLN A 69 -21.60 21.47 -21.33
N LYS A 70 -22.28 22.44 -21.98
CA LYS A 70 -23.74 22.37 -22.16
C LYS A 70 -24.19 21.04 -22.79
N SER A 71 -23.43 20.54 -23.78
CA SER A 71 -23.73 19.27 -24.45
C SER A 71 -23.44 18.06 -23.56
N LEU A 72 -22.30 18.07 -22.87
CA LEU A 72 -21.92 16.98 -21.96
C LEU A 72 -22.89 16.86 -20.78
N ARG A 73 -23.29 17.99 -20.19
CA ARG A 73 -24.27 18.06 -19.10
C ARG A 73 -25.64 17.55 -19.52
N LEU A 74 -26.13 17.96 -20.71
CA LEU A 74 -27.39 17.46 -21.25
C LEU A 74 -27.39 15.92 -21.38
N PHE A 75 -26.28 15.37 -21.88
CA PHE A 75 -26.11 13.92 -21.99
C PHE A 75 -26.08 13.25 -20.61
N ALA A 76 -25.32 13.81 -19.66
CA ALA A 76 -25.22 13.30 -18.29
C ALA A 76 -26.56 13.31 -17.55
N GLU A 77 -27.35 14.38 -17.67
CA GLU A 77 -28.69 14.49 -17.07
C GLU A 77 -29.65 13.43 -17.65
N ASN A 78 -29.56 13.13 -18.96
CA ASN A 78 -30.34 12.04 -19.56
C ASN A 78 -29.91 10.66 -19.04
N MET A 79 -28.61 10.45 -18.83
CA MET A 79 -28.08 9.17 -18.35
C MET A 79 -28.36 8.91 -16.86
N LYS A 80 -28.57 9.95 -16.05
CA LYS A 80 -28.89 9.80 -14.62
C LYS A 80 -30.13 8.95 -14.37
N ASN A 81 -31.14 9.09 -15.22
CA ASN A 81 -32.40 8.33 -15.15
C ASN A 81 -32.44 7.12 -16.09
N ALA A 82 -31.33 6.83 -16.79
CA ALA A 82 -31.27 5.73 -17.73
C ALA A 82 -31.31 4.38 -17.01
N SER A 83 -31.90 3.39 -17.68
CA SER A 83 -31.93 2.02 -17.22
C SER A 83 -30.52 1.39 -17.19
N VAL A 84 -30.34 0.34 -16.37
CA VAL A 84 -29.06 -0.38 -16.25
C VAL A 84 -28.55 -0.83 -17.62
N TYR A 85 -29.43 -1.33 -18.48
CA TYR A 85 -29.05 -1.79 -19.81
C TYR A 85 -28.70 -0.63 -20.75
N LYS A 86 -29.43 0.49 -20.69
CA LYS A 86 -29.08 1.69 -21.47
C LYS A 86 -27.72 2.23 -21.06
N LYS A 87 -27.40 2.26 -19.75
CA LYS A 87 -26.06 2.62 -19.24
C LYS A 87 -24.98 1.68 -19.79
N ARG A 88 -25.20 0.36 -19.78
CA ARG A 88 -24.30 -0.64 -20.38
C ARG A 88 -24.04 -0.36 -21.87
N ALA A 89 -25.10 -0.27 -22.68
CA ALA A 89 -25.00 -0.09 -24.13
C ALA A 89 -24.29 1.23 -24.50
N VAL A 90 -24.56 2.30 -23.76
CA VAL A 90 -23.90 3.60 -23.92
C VAL A 90 -22.44 3.52 -23.45
N GLY A 91 -22.14 2.85 -22.33
CA GLY A 91 -20.78 2.61 -21.84
C GLY A 91 -19.90 1.87 -22.84
N GLU A 92 -20.43 0.85 -23.52
CA GLU A 92 -19.75 0.12 -24.61
C GLU A 92 -19.45 1.01 -25.84
N ARG A 93 -20.18 2.12 -26.02
CA ARG A 93 -19.89 3.12 -27.06
C ARG A 93 -18.86 4.13 -26.58
N ILE A 94 -18.94 4.56 -25.32
CA ILE A 94 -17.96 5.46 -24.70
C ILE A 94 -16.57 4.82 -24.72
N SER A 95 -16.47 3.50 -24.44
CA SER A 95 -15.19 2.77 -24.45
C SER A 95 -14.45 2.79 -25.79
N LYS A 96 -15.12 3.15 -26.89
CA LYS A 96 -14.55 3.23 -28.24
C LYS A 96 -14.11 4.63 -28.66
N LEU A 97 -14.37 5.64 -27.82
CA LEU A 97 -13.99 7.03 -28.09
C LEU A 97 -12.51 7.28 -27.78
N ASP A 98 -12.00 8.42 -28.21
CA ASP A 98 -10.72 8.93 -27.73
C ASP A 98 -10.73 9.21 -26.21
N MET A 99 -9.56 9.07 -25.58
CA MET A 99 -9.44 9.19 -24.13
C MET A 99 -9.85 10.57 -23.58
N PRO A 100 -9.52 11.71 -24.22
CA PRO A 100 -10.02 13.02 -23.78
C PRO A 100 -11.55 13.10 -23.69
N THR A 101 -12.27 12.58 -24.67
CA THR A 101 -13.75 12.58 -24.65
C THR A 101 -14.28 11.66 -23.55
N LYS A 102 -13.68 10.47 -23.35
CA LYS A 102 -14.05 9.57 -22.24
C LYS A 102 -13.97 10.28 -20.89
N ILE A 103 -12.84 10.95 -20.63
CA ILE A 103 -12.60 11.70 -19.39
C ILE A 103 -13.66 12.81 -19.24
N ALA A 104 -13.90 13.60 -20.29
CA ALA A 104 -14.87 14.70 -20.25
C ALA A 104 -16.31 14.23 -19.97
N ILE A 105 -16.71 13.08 -20.52
CA ILE A 105 -18.03 12.48 -20.26
C ILE A 105 -18.12 12.02 -18.80
N VAL A 106 -17.13 11.26 -18.32
CA VAL A 106 -17.11 10.74 -16.94
C VAL A 106 -17.14 11.88 -15.92
N GLN A 107 -16.37 12.95 -16.13
CA GLN A 107 -16.41 14.13 -15.26
C GLN A 107 -17.81 14.73 -15.19
N ASN A 108 -18.53 14.83 -16.31
CA ASN A 108 -19.89 15.38 -16.32
C ASN A 108 -20.92 14.43 -15.69
N PHE A 109 -20.74 13.10 -15.78
CA PHE A 109 -21.57 12.15 -15.02
C PHE A 109 -21.43 12.40 -13.51
N LEU A 110 -20.21 12.59 -13.04
CA LEU A 110 -19.93 12.88 -11.63
C LEU A 110 -20.46 14.26 -11.23
N GLU A 111 -20.31 15.28 -12.09
CA GLU A 111 -20.78 16.65 -11.85
C GLU A 111 -22.30 16.73 -11.66
N VAL A 112 -23.09 15.97 -12.42
CA VAL A 112 -24.56 15.92 -12.26
C VAL A 112 -25.03 15.04 -11.09
N GLY A 113 -24.08 14.49 -10.32
CA GLY A 113 -24.33 13.61 -9.18
C GLY A 113 -24.88 12.25 -9.59
N MET A 114 -24.34 11.65 -10.67
CA MET A 114 -24.65 10.27 -11.03
C MET A 114 -23.88 9.33 -10.10
N GLU A 115 -24.61 8.56 -9.30
CA GLU A 115 -24.00 7.69 -8.27
C GLU A 115 -23.56 6.32 -8.80
N THR A 116 -24.24 5.81 -9.85
CA THR A 116 -24.00 4.45 -10.37
C THR A 116 -23.82 4.42 -11.88
N PHE A 117 -22.63 3.99 -12.33
CA PHE A 117 -22.30 3.64 -13.71
C PHE A 117 -20.97 2.90 -13.74
N SER A 118 -20.77 2.06 -14.76
CA SER A 118 -19.51 1.33 -14.93
C SER A 118 -18.39 2.26 -15.40
N LEU A 119 -17.55 2.70 -14.46
CA LEU A 119 -16.42 3.60 -14.73
C LEU A 119 -15.31 2.86 -15.49
N GLU A 120 -15.08 1.59 -15.14
CA GLU A 120 -14.09 0.76 -15.82
C GLU A 120 -14.46 0.52 -17.28
N LEU A 121 -15.72 0.22 -17.57
CA LEU A 121 -16.20 0.04 -18.94
C LEU A 121 -15.99 1.32 -19.76
N CYS A 122 -16.37 2.48 -19.21
CA CYS A 122 -16.23 3.76 -19.89
C CYS A 122 -14.78 4.12 -20.20
N LEU A 123 -13.85 3.82 -19.28
CA LEU A 123 -12.43 4.17 -19.42
C LEU A 123 -11.56 3.08 -20.06
N SER A 124 -12.10 1.87 -20.32
CA SER A 124 -11.36 0.76 -20.93
C SER A 124 -10.71 1.11 -22.27
N LYS A 125 -9.55 0.51 -22.56
CA LYS A 125 -8.87 0.60 -23.86
C LYS A 125 -9.34 -0.55 -24.74
N ASN A 126 -10.01 -0.23 -25.85
CA ASN A 126 -10.47 -1.25 -26.81
C ASN A 126 -9.55 -1.28 -28.04
N ASN A 127 -9.06 -2.45 -28.44
CA ASN A 127 -8.33 -2.60 -29.70
C ASN A 127 -9.33 -2.47 -30.85
N GLN A 128 -9.03 -1.61 -31.83
CA GLN A 128 -9.89 -1.31 -32.99
C GLN A 128 -10.23 -2.54 -33.88
N ARG A 129 -9.72 -3.73 -33.57
CA ARG A 129 -9.88 -4.98 -34.35
C ARG A 129 -11.10 -5.84 -33.96
N GLY A 130 -11.88 -5.45 -32.96
CA GLY A 130 -13.30 -5.87 -32.90
C GLY A 130 -13.59 -7.36 -32.68
N ALA A 131 -12.87 -8.04 -31.80
CA ALA A 131 -13.31 -9.32 -31.24
C ALA A 131 -13.28 -9.25 -29.70
N VAL A 132 -14.45 -9.39 -29.07
CA VAL A 132 -14.65 -9.40 -27.59
C VAL A 132 -13.97 -10.63 -26.93
N THR A 133 -13.38 -11.52 -27.73
CA THR A 133 -12.65 -12.72 -27.29
C THR A 133 -11.17 -12.48 -27.02
N ASP A 134 -10.60 -11.36 -27.47
CA ASP A 134 -9.19 -11.04 -27.23
C ASP A 134 -9.10 -10.07 -26.05
N SER A 135 -8.56 -10.52 -24.91
CA SER A 135 -8.13 -9.72 -23.74
C SER A 135 -8.55 -8.24 -23.74
N ILE A 136 -9.78 -7.93 -23.28
CA ILE A 136 -10.17 -6.53 -23.06
C ILE A 136 -9.25 -5.95 -21.98
N MET A 137 -8.78 -4.72 -22.17
CA MET A 137 -7.99 -4.02 -21.14
C MET A 137 -8.90 -3.24 -20.19
N LYS A 138 -8.84 -3.52 -18.89
CA LYS A 138 -9.59 -2.75 -17.86
C LYS A 138 -8.79 -1.54 -17.38
N PHE A 139 -9.48 -0.47 -17.01
CA PHE A 139 -8.86 0.69 -16.36
C PHE A 139 -8.67 0.40 -14.87
N LYS A 140 -7.41 0.32 -14.42
CA LYS A 140 -7.08 0.08 -13.01
C LYS A 140 -7.09 1.39 -12.23
N LYS A 141 -8.07 1.56 -11.35
CA LYS A 141 -8.12 2.65 -10.37
C LYS A 141 -6.92 2.60 -9.41
N PRO A 142 -6.40 3.76 -8.95
CA PRO A 142 -5.43 3.76 -7.87
C PRO A 142 -6.04 3.13 -6.60
N LYS A 143 -5.24 2.41 -5.82
CA LYS A 143 -5.66 1.99 -4.47
C LYS A 143 -5.77 3.22 -3.59
N CYS A 144 -6.81 3.30 -2.75
CA CYS A 144 -6.93 4.41 -1.81
C CYS A 144 -5.86 4.27 -0.73
N PRO A 145 -5.00 5.27 -0.45
CA PRO A 145 -3.97 5.18 0.59
C PRO A 145 -4.55 5.10 2.01
N MET A 146 -5.85 5.31 2.18
CA MET A 146 -6.53 5.40 3.46
C MET A 146 -7.80 4.56 3.44
N ALA A 147 -8.24 4.10 4.60
CA ALA A 147 -9.59 3.60 4.74
C ALA A 147 -10.59 4.76 4.65
N MET A 148 -11.71 4.52 3.99
CA MET A 148 -12.73 5.53 3.71
C MET A 148 -14.07 5.06 4.25
N ALA A 149 -14.81 5.96 4.89
CA ALA A 149 -16.13 5.70 5.46
C ALA A 149 -17.22 6.54 4.76
N PHE A 150 -18.44 5.99 4.75
CA PHE A 150 -19.64 6.64 4.24
C PHE A 150 -20.85 6.24 5.07
N GLY A 151 -21.80 7.16 5.24
CA GLY A 151 -23.11 6.90 5.86
C GLY A 151 -23.26 7.48 7.26
N LEU A 152 -24.01 6.78 8.11
CA LEU A 152 -24.39 7.24 9.44
C LEU A 152 -23.25 7.07 10.47
N ASN A 153 -22.80 8.18 11.04
CA ASN A 153 -21.72 8.26 12.03
C ASN A 153 -22.21 8.54 13.46
N LYS A 154 -23.45 8.13 13.77
CA LYS A 154 -23.98 8.19 15.14
C LYS A 154 -22.99 7.54 16.14
N ASN A 155 -22.75 8.23 17.26
CA ASN A 155 -21.77 7.84 18.28
C ASN A 155 -20.30 7.83 17.81
N GLY A 156 -19.94 8.46 16.69
CA GLY A 156 -18.56 8.45 16.17
C GLY A 156 -18.12 7.09 15.60
N ARG A 157 -19.06 6.21 15.28
CA ARG A 157 -18.79 4.80 14.89
C ARG A 157 -18.07 4.62 13.56
N LEU A 158 -17.94 5.65 12.72
CA LEU A 158 -17.17 5.56 11.48
C LEU A 158 -15.67 5.81 11.70
N GLY A 159 -15.27 6.34 12.86
CA GLY A 159 -13.84 6.56 13.15
C GLY A 159 -13.20 7.72 12.38
N ILE A 160 -13.96 8.71 11.94
CA ILE A 160 -13.50 9.83 11.09
C ILE A 160 -13.03 11.07 11.87
N GLY A 161 -12.86 10.97 13.19
CA GLY A 161 -12.48 12.10 14.06
C GLY A 161 -13.58 13.15 14.30
N SER A 162 -14.74 13.03 13.64
CA SER A 162 -15.86 13.98 13.75
C SER A 162 -17.07 13.40 14.49
N ASP A 163 -17.85 14.29 15.11
CA ASP A 163 -19.13 14.07 15.78
C ASP A 163 -20.35 14.28 14.86
N LYS A 164 -20.14 14.60 13.58
CA LYS A 164 -21.23 14.70 12.59
C LYS A 164 -22.01 13.39 12.54
N ASP A 165 -23.34 13.45 12.64
CA ASP A 165 -24.21 12.27 12.68
C ASP A 165 -24.25 11.45 11.38
N ARG A 166 -23.93 12.06 10.25
CA ARG A 166 -23.93 11.43 8.93
C ARG A 166 -22.90 12.09 8.01
N VAL A 167 -22.34 11.30 7.12
CA VAL A 167 -21.39 11.75 6.10
C VAL A 167 -21.72 11.11 4.76
N ASP A 168 -22.15 11.95 3.81
CA ASP A 168 -22.59 11.53 2.47
C ASP A 168 -21.50 11.71 1.39
N VAL A 169 -20.25 11.82 1.82
CA VAL A 169 -19.06 11.85 0.96
C VAL A 169 -18.04 10.90 1.57
N MET A 170 -17.32 10.16 0.72
CA MET A 170 -16.24 9.29 1.18
C MET A 170 -15.26 10.09 2.03
N THR A 171 -15.16 9.77 3.32
CA THR A 171 -14.36 10.52 4.29
C THR A 171 -13.31 9.61 4.90
N PRO A 172 -12.04 10.05 4.99
CA PRO A 172 -10.99 9.22 5.55
C PRO A 172 -11.30 8.80 7.00
N VAL A 173 -11.08 7.52 7.30
CA VAL A 173 -11.03 7.02 8.66
C VAL A 173 -9.70 7.46 9.27
N ASP A 174 -9.75 7.98 10.49
CA ASP A 174 -8.61 8.50 11.24
C ASP A 174 -7.81 7.36 11.90
N ILE A 175 -7.42 6.38 11.10
CA ILE A 175 -6.65 5.20 11.50
C ILE A 175 -5.36 5.13 10.70
N PHE A 176 -4.27 4.84 11.39
CA PHE A 176 -2.91 4.93 10.85
C PHE A 176 -2.20 3.57 10.79
N VAL A 177 -2.99 2.49 10.79
CA VAL A 177 -2.48 1.13 10.64
C VAL A 177 -3.12 0.49 9.42
N GLU A 178 -2.38 -0.42 8.77
CA GLU A 178 -2.95 -1.23 7.70
C GLU A 178 -4.04 -2.15 8.25
N ILE A 179 -5.27 -1.96 7.78
CA ILE A 179 -6.42 -2.77 8.17
C ILE A 179 -6.36 -4.12 7.44
N LYS A 180 -6.45 -5.21 8.20
CA LYS A 180 -6.70 -6.56 7.70
C LYS A 180 -8.21 -6.83 7.62
N HIS A 181 -8.93 -6.51 8.69
CA HIS A 181 -10.38 -6.70 8.79
C HIS A 181 -11.03 -5.55 9.56
N ALA A 182 -12.27 -5.20 9.20
CA ALA A 182 -13.08 -4.25 9.93
C ALA A 182 -14.49 -4.80 10.16
N PHE A 183 -15.02 -4.58 11.36
CA PHE A 183 -16.33 -5.05 11.80
C PHE A 183 -17.14 -3.83 12.24
N MET A 184 -18.32 -3.63 11.62
CA MET A 184 -19.21 -2.53 11.96
C MET A 184 -20.40 -3.03 12.77
N GLY A 185 -20.58 -2.46 13.96
CA GLY A 185 -21.73 -2.71 14.82
C GLY A 185 -22.68 -1.51 14.88
N PRO A 186 -23.80 -1.63 15.61
CA PRO A 186 -24.79 -0.56 15.69
C PRO A 186 -24.25 0.73 16.32
N ASN A 187 -23.31 0.65 17.27
CA ASN A 187 -22.85 1.82 18.03
C ASN A 187 -21.31 1.98 18.05
N HIS A 188 -20.58 1.07 17.42
CA HIS A 188 -19.12 1.03 17.43
C HIS A 188 -18.58 0.19 16.29
N THR A 189 -17.33 0.42 15.93
CA THR A 189 -16.59 -0.32 14.90
C THR A 189 -15.27 -0.81 15.48
N ILE A 190 -14.90 -2.03 15.12
CA ILE A 190 -13.64 -2.66 15.50
C ILE A 190 -12.80 -2.91 14.26
N PHE A 191 -11.56 -2.45 14.27
CA PHE A 191 -10.56 -2.66 13.22
C PHE A 191 -9.48 -3.61 13.72
N GLN A 192 -9.07 -4.55 12.89
CA GLN A 192 -7.92 -5.40 13.10
C GLN A 192 -6.81 -4.99 12.13
N SER A 193 -5.61 -4.70 12.64
CA SER A 193 -4.44 -4.42 11.81
C SER A 193 -3.85 -5.70 11.19
N LYS A 194 -3.02 -5.57 10.16
CA LYS A 194 -2.22 -6.70 9.65
C LYS A 194 -1.26 -7.27 10.69
N THR A 195 -0.81 -6.46 11.65
CA THR A 195 0.01 -6.90 12.80
C THR A 195 -0.77 -7.64 13.88
N GLY A 196 -2.09 -7.80 13.72
CA GLY A 196 -2.96 -8.54 14.64
C GLY A 196 -3.49 -7.72 15.82
N GLU A 197 -3.16 -6.43 15.88
CA GLU A 197 -3.65 -5.50 16.89
C GLU A 197 -5.08 -5.06 16.59
N ILE A 198 -5.82 -4.67 17.64
CA ILE A 198 -7.22 -4.24 17.50
C ILE A 198 -7.38 -2.78 17.93
N TYR A 199 -8.18 -2.04 17.16
CA TYR A 199 -8.55 -0.64 17.39
C TYR A 199 -10.07 -0.52 17.40
N GLY A 200 -10.61 0.34 18.25
CA GLY A 200 -12.05 0.57 18.36
C GLY A 200 -12.43 2.04 18.30
N CYS A 201 -13.55 2.36 17.65
CA CYS A 201 -14.19 3.67 17.71
C CYS A 201 -15.70 3.51 17.94
N GLY A 202 -16.36 4.59 18.36
CA GLY A 202 -17.76 4.59 18.72
C GLY A 202 -18.01 4.81 20.21
N LEU A 203 -19.07 4.19 20.73
CA LEU A 203 -19.42 4.26 22.15
C LEU A 203 -18.42 3.49 23.04
N LYS A 204 -17.72 4.19 23.95
CA LYS A 204 -16.66 3.62 24.81
C LYS A 204 -17.13 2.44 25.65
N SER A 205 -18.36 2.50 26.16
CA SER A 205 -18.94 1.40 26.95
C SER A 205 -19.01 0.09 26.18
N ASN A 206 -18.93 0.16 24.86
CA ASN A 206 -18.96 -0.97 23.97
C ASN A 206 -17.58 -1.38 23.48
N PHE A 207 -16.42 -0.91 24.01
CA PHE A 207 -15.07 -1.45 23.71
C PHE A 207 -13.92 -1.17 24.65
N MET A 208 -14.10 -0.32 25.65
CA MET A 208 -13.05 -0.06 26.62
C MET A 208 -13.35 -0.74 27.96
N GLU A 209 -12.36 -1.46 28.51
CA GLU A 209 -12.46 -2.23 29.76
C GLU A 209 -12.96 -1.39 30.95
N ARG A 210 -12.54 -0.11 31.02
CA ARG A 210 -12.83 0.81 32.14
C ARG A 210 -13.95 1.83 31.85
N ALA A 211 -14.73 1.65 30.78
CA ALA A 211 -15.76 2.60 30.36
C ALA A 211 -17.20 2.09 30.52
N ARG A 212 -17.43 1.08 31.37
CA ARG A 212 -18.76 0.50 31.60
C ARG A 212 -19.78 1.57 32.03
N GLY A 213 -20.91 1.65 31.32
CA GLY A 213 -21.98 2.62 31.58
C GLY A 213 -21.64 4.07 31.20
N SER A 214 -20.50 4.30 30.54
CA SER A 214 -20.14 5.61 30.01
C SER A 214 -20.85 5.88 28.68
N ASN A 215 -21.47 7.05 28.55
CA ASN A 215 -21.95 7.57 27.27
C ASN A 215 -20.85 8.26 26.45
N GLY A 216 -19.59 8.14 26.88
CA GLY A 216 -18.46 8.74 26.18
C GLY A 216 -18.25 8.13 24.80
N ILE A 217 -17.98 8.99 23.82
CA ILE A 217 -17.71 8.64 22.43
C ILE A 217 -16.21 8.73 22.14
N VAL A 218 -15.73 7.89 21.24
CA VAL A 218 -14.41 7.94 20.61
C VAL A 218 -14.64 8.05 19.11
N SER A 219 -14.40 9.21 18.55
CA SER A 219 -14.56 9.45 17.11
C SER A 219 -13.33 9.04 16.28
N THR A 220 -12.20 8.76 16.92
CA THR A 220 -10.93 8.32 16.27
C THR A 220 -10.54 6.93 16.78
N PRO A 221 -10.32 5.93 15.91
CA PRO A 221 -9.94 4.57 16.30
C PRO A 221 -8.81 4.54 17.32
N THR A 222 -9.09 3.96 18.50
CA THR A 222 -8.15 3.90 19.62
C THR A 222 -7.74 2.45 19.86
N LYS A 223 -6.44 2.22 20.06
CA LYS A 223 -5.87 0.90 20.32
C LYS A 223 -6.46 0.25 21.57
N MET A 224 -6.72 -1.05 21.48
CA MET A 224 -7.20 -1.88 22.58
C MET A 224 -6.05 -2.73 23.15
N ASP A 225 -5.47 -2.31 24.28
CA ASP A 225 -4.29 -2.98 24.87
C ASP A 225 -4.57 -4.39 25.44
N CYS A 226 -5.84 -4.80 25.50
CA CYS A 226 -6.26 -6.07 26.08
C CYS A 226 -6.13 -7.28 25.12
N TYR A 227 -5.79 -7.06 23.85
CA TYR A 227 -5.73 -8.12 22.83
C TYR A 227 -4.57 -7.91 21.85
N LYS A 228 -3.73 -8.92 21.68
CA LYS A 228 -2.77 -9.04 20.57
C LYS A 228 -2.99 -10.36 19.85
N GLY A 229 -3.61 -10.30 18.68
CA GLY A 229 -3.89 -11.46 17.84
C GLY A 229 -2.64 -11.95 17.11
N ASP A 230 -2.58 -13.24 16.81
CA ASP A 230 -1.62 -13.74 15.82
C ASP A 230 -2.04 -13.22 14.43
N PRO A 231 -1.14 -12.56 13.67
CA PRO A 231 -1.40 -12.08 12.32
C PRO A 231 -1.96 -13.15 11.36
N SER A 232 -1.66 -14.43 11.59
CA SER A 232 -2.13 -15.57 10.77
C SER A 232 -3.57 -15.99 11.07
N VAL A 233 -4.16 -15.52 12.17
CA VAL A 233 -5.52 -15.90 12.59
C VAL A 233 -6.48 -14.73 12.42
N THR A 234 -7.64 -14.98 11.81
CA THR A 234 -8.75 -14.02 11.77
C THR A 234 -9.66 -14.30 12.96
N PRO A 235 -9.69 -13.43 14.00
CA PRO A 235 -10.57 -13.60 15.13
C PRO A 235 -12.03 -13.44 14.72
N ASN A 236 -12.90 -14.25 15.31
CA ASN A 236 -14.33 -14.13 15.10
C ASN A 236 -14.88 -13.04 16.04
N ILE A 237 -15.04 -11.81 15.54
CA ILE A 237 -15.49 -10.65 16.29
C ILE A 237 -16.98 -10.39 16.00
N ILE A 238 -17.81 -10.43 17.03
CA ILE A 238 -19.27 -10.20 16.97
C ILE A 238 -19.58 -8.90 17.72
N LEU A 239 -20.22 -7.95 17.03
CA LEU A 239 -20.57 -6.64 17.58
C LEU A 239 -22.07 -6.57 17.84
N GLY A 240 -22.46 -6.46 19.11
CA GLY A 240 -23.83 -6.18 19.53
C GLY A 240 -24.08 -4.70 19.78
N GLU A 241 -25.33 -4.34 20.07
CA GLU A 241 -25.70 -2.94 20.38
C GLU A 241 -24.96 -2.38 21.61
N THR A 242 -24.62 -3.23 22.57
CA THR A 242 -24.04 -2.85 23.86
C THR A 242 -22.75 -3.61 24.21
N HIS A 243 -22.23 -4.44 23.30
CA HIS A 243 -21.10 -5.31 23.58
C HIS A 243 -20.31 -5.69 22.33
N THR A 244 -19.05 -6.12 22.50
CA THR A 244 -18.34 -6.96 21.53
C THR A 244 -18.02 -8.30 22.16
N ARG A 245 -18.04 -9.35 21.34
CA ARG A 245 -17.60 -10.70 21.69
C ARG A 245 -16.52 -11.15 20.73
N ILE A 246 -15.43 -11.70 21.24
CA ILE A 246 -14.37 -12.34 20.44
C ILE A 246 -14.44 -13.85 20.72
N VAL A 247 -14.61 -14.64 19.67
CA VAL A 247 -14.79 -16.10 19.72
C VAL A 247 -13.60 -16.78 19.02
N GLU A 248 -13.28 -18.03 19.40
CA GLU A 248 -12.24 -18.88 18.78
C GLU A 248 -10.79 -18.41 18.97
N PHE A 249 -10.41 -18.10 20.22
CA PHE A 249 -9.03 -17.75 20.56
C PHE A 249 -8.08 -18.96 20.47
N THR A 250 -6.96 -18.84 19.75
CA THR A 250 -5.92 -19.88 19.67
C THR A 250 -4.82 -19.64 20.70
N CYS A 251 -4.02 -20.65 21.04
CA CYS A 251 -2.86 -20.50 21.92
C CYS A 251 -1.74 -19.59 21.37
N LEU A 252 -1.85 -19.15 20.11
CA LEU A 252 -0.89 -18.28 19.43
C LEU A 252 -1.23 -16.78 19.57
N SER A 253 -2.47 -16.44 19.86
CA SER A 253 -2.84 -15.07 20.28
C SER A 253 -2.42 -14.85 21.74
N THR A 254 -1.84 -13.68 22.06
CA THR A 254 -1.42 -13.33 23.42
C THR A 254 -2.38 -12.29 23.99
N MET A 255 -3.19 -12.68 24.99
CA MET A 255 -3.87 -11.71 25.85
C MET A 255 -2.87 -11.16 26.86
N ILE A 256 -2.69 -9.84 26.91
CA ILE A 256 -1.62 -9.20 27.69
C ILE A 256 -1.96 -9.10 29.20
N ILE A 257 -3.15 -9.52 29.67
CA ILE A 257 -3.48 -9.45 31.10
C ILE A 257 -4.14 -10.76 31.61
N GLY A 258 -3.44 -11.48 32.50
CA GLY A 258 -4.04 -12.39 33.49
C GLY A 258 -4.21 -13.88 33.14
N THR A 259 -3.10 -14.61 33.05
CA THR A 259 -2.88 -16.06 33.35
C THR A 259 -3.43 -17.22 32.49
N ASP A 260 -2.52 -18.22 32.42
CA ASP A 260 -2.58 -19.68 32.17
C ASP A 260 -3.34 -20.24 30.95
N PRO A 261 -2.62 -20.75 29.92
CA PRO A 261 -3.19 -21.44 28.74
C PRO A 261 -3.84 -22.80 29.04
N SER A 262 -3.72 -23.35 30.26
CA SER A 262 -4.00 -24.77 30.55
C SER A 262 -5.43 -25.11 31.01
N SER A 263 -6.35 -24.15 31.16
CA SER A 263 -7.73 -24.43 31.64
C SER A 263 -8.75 -24.54 30.49
N ASP A 264 -9.19 -25.76 30.16
CA ASP A 264 -10.23 -26.07 29.16
C ASP A 264 -11.68 -25.79 29.66
N GLN A 265 -11.95 -24.67 30.34
CA GLN A 265 -13.32 -24.28 30.74
C GLN A 265 -13.67 -22.87 30.24
N ASP A 266 -14.97 -22.61 30.05
CA ASP A 266 -15.57 -21.30 29.72
C ASP A 266 -15.22 -20.25 30.78
N VAL A 267 -14.08 -19.57 30.63
CA VAL A 267 -13.72 -18.49 31.53
C VAL A 267 -14.26 -17.18 30.96
N VAL A 268 -15.29 -16.61 31.58
CA VAL A 268 -15.70 -15.21 31.37
C VAL A 268 -14.63 -14.31 31.99
N ARG A 269 -13.72 -13.77 31.17
CA ARG A 269 -12.49 -13.08 31.64
C ARG A 269 -12.62 -11.55 31.81
N SER A 270 -13.79 -10.95 31.59
CA SER A 270 -14.06 -9.54 31.94
C SER A 270 -15.25 -9.46 32.91
N LYS A 271 -15.14 -8.63 33.95
CA LYS A 271 -16.18 -8.45 34.98
C LYS A 271 -17.34 -7.52 34.53
N GLY A 272 -17.63 -7.42 33.23
CA GLY A 272 -18.64 -6.48 32.70
C GLY A 272 -19.36 -6.90 31.42
N ASN A 273 -20.56 -6.32 31.21
CA ASN A 273 -21.44 -6.53 30.05
C ASN A 273 -20.90 -5.91 28.74
N ASN A 274 -19.65 -5.46 28.70
CA ASN A 274 -19.08 -4.73 27.59
C ASN A 274 -18.29 -5.64 26.63
N PHE A 275 -17.34 -6.47 27.11
CA PHE A 275 -16.43 -7.27 26.27
C PHE A 275 -16.34 -8.71 26.76
N MET A 276 -16.49 -9.69 25.86
CA MET A 276 -16.43 -11.10 26.23
C MET A 276 -15.49 -11.90 25.32
N PHE A 277 -14.64 -12.74 25.92
CA PHE A 277 -13.82 -13.75 25.24
C PHE A 277 -14.45 -15.12 25.47
N VAL A 278 -14.59 -15.92 24.41
CA VAL A 278 -15.16 -17.29 24.48
C VAL A 278 -14.18 -18.28 23.85
N ASN A 279 -13.75 -19.29 24.62
CA ASN A 279 -12.83 -20.35 24.19
C ASN A 279 -13.60 -21.64 23.89
N ASN A 280 -14.09 -21.82 22.66
CA ASN A 280 -14.77 -23.04 22.25
C ASN A 280 -13.82 -23.98 21.49
N LYS A 281 -13.42 -25.09 22.11
CA LYS A 281 -12.87 -26.28 21.44
C LYS A 281 -13.96 -27.38 21.39
N SER A 282 -15.04 -27.21 20.65
CA SER A 282 -16.03 -28.28 20.40
C SER A 282 -16.10 -28.66 18.92
N ARG A 283 -14.99 -29.17 18.40
CA ARG A 283 -14.88 -29.73 17.04
C ARG A 283 -15.69 -31.03 16.90
N THR A 284 -17.02 -30.99 16.75
CA THR A 284 -17.76 -31.93 15.86
C THR A 284 -19.25 -31.58 15.67
N GLU A 285 -19.95 -31.03 16.66
CA GLU A 285 -21.37 -30.63 16.53
C GLU A 285 -21.52 -29.19 15.96
N GLU A 286 -20.50 -28.35 16.13
CA GLU A 286 -20.43 -26.97 15.61
C GLU A 286 -20.43 -26.87 14.07
N ASN A 287 -20.14 -27.92 13.31
CA ASN A 287 -20.26 -27.84 11.84
C ASN A 287 -21.71 -27.65 11.36
N GLN A 288 -22.70 -28.00 12.18
CA GLN A 288 -24.11 -27.82 11.87
C GLN A 288 -24.58 -26.41 12.28
N GLU A 289 -24.18 -25.92 13.46
CA GLU A 289 -24.42 -24.53 13.88
C GLU A 289 -23.63 -23.49 13.06
N ILE A 290 -22.39 -23.75 12.66
CA ILE A 290 -21.60 -22.86 11.77
C ILE A 290 -22.26 -22.77 10.39
N ARG A 291 -22.89 -23.86 9.92
CA ARG A 291 -23.71 -23.87 8.69
C ARG A 291 -25.02 -23.10 8.86
N GLU A 292 -25.61 -23.11 10.06
CA GLU A 292 -26.83 -22.35 10.40
C GLU A 292 -26.55 -20.86 10.66
N ARG A 293 -25.37 -20.50 11.20
CA ARG A 293 -24.94 -19.11 11.47
C ARG A 293 -24.63 -18.29 10.21
N GLN A 294 -24.46 -18.94 9.06
CA GLN A 294 -24.33 -18.27 7.76
C GLN A 294 -25.69 -17.95 7.12
N ILE A 295 -26.81 -18.30 7.76
CA ILE A 295 -28.15 -18.00 7.24
C ILE A 295 -28.61 -16.66 7.79
N LYS A 296 -28.77 -15.66 6.92
CA LYS A 296 -29.36 -14.37 7.23
C LYS A 296 -30.82 -14.34 6.82
N GLU A 297 -31.69 -13.95 7.75
CA GLU A 297 -33.08 -13.60 7.44
C GLU A 297 -33.17 -12.16 6.95
N ILE A 298 -33.73 -11.98 5.77
CA ILE A 298 -33.80 -10.69 5.08
C ILE A 298 -35.19 -10.43 4.52
N GLU A 299 -35.56 -9.16 4.35
CA GLU A 299 -36.82 -8.75 3.76
C GLU A 299 -36.65 -8.23 2.32
N VAL A 300 -37.22 -8.97 1.36
CA VAL A 300 -36.98 -8.77 -0.07
C VAL A 300 -38.25 -8.38 -0.82
N ASP A 301 -38.11 -7.51 -1.83
CA ASP A 301 -39.19 -7.15 -2.74
C ASP A 301 -39.63 -8.38 -3.57
N VAL A 302 -40.93 -8.55 -3.79
CA VAL A 302 -41.47 -9.61 -4.66
C VAL A 302 -42.17 -8.96 -5.84
N HIS A 303 -41.89 -9.43 -7.05
CA HIS A 303 -42.52 -8.88 -8.25
C HIS A 303 -44.06 -8.90 -8.13
N GLU A 304 -44.67 -7.71 -8.14
CA GLU A 304 -46.12 -7.48 -8.09
C GLU A 304 -46.81 -8.03 -6.84
N LYS A 305 -46.03 -8.23 -5.76
CA LYS A 305 -46.49 -8.77 -4.48
C LYS A 305 -45.85 -8.02 -3.31
N PRO A 306 -46.43 -8.11 -2.10
CA PRO A 306 -45.80 -7.53 -0.91
C PRO A 306 -44.43 -8.17 -0.63
N ARG A 307 -43.60 -7.45 0.13
CA ARG A 307 -42.27 -7.92 0.55
C ARG A 307 -42.37 -9.25 1.30
N ARG A 308 -41.33 -10.06 1.17
CA ARG A 308 -41.26 -11.40 1.73
C ARG A 308 -39.96 -11.59 2.50
N LYS A 309 -40.07 -12.20 3.68
CA LYS A 309 -38.90 -12.68 4.42
C LYS A 309 -38.36 -13.96 3.79
N ILE A 310 -37.07 -13.99 3.54
CA ILE A 310 -36.35 -15.16 3.02
C ILE A 310 -35.05 -15.37 3.80
N LYS A 311 -34.51 -16.58 3.66
CA LYS A 311 -33.22 -16.99 4.24
C LYS A 311 -32.19 -17.05 3.14
N VAL A 312 -31.09 -16.31 3.30
CA VAL A 312 -29.97 -16.24 2.36
C VAL A 312 -28.69 -16.67 3.05
N ARG A 313 -27.80 -17.34 2.32
CA ARG A 313 -26.50 -17.78 2.80
C ARG A 313 -25.37 -17.03 2.09
N ASP A 314 -24.25 -16.88 2.78
CA ASP A 314 -23.07 -16.18 2.22
C ASP A 314 -22.41 -16.94 1.04
N ASP A 315 -22.76 -18.21 0.81
CA ASP A 315 -22.33 -19.05 -0.32
C ASP A 315 -23.21 -18.94 -1.57
N THR A 316 -23.79 -17.76 -1.81
CA THR A 316 -24.65 -17.42 -2.96
C THR A 316 -25.87 -18.32 -3.17
N VAL A 317 -26.32 -18.97 -2.09
CA VAL A 317 -27.52 -19.82 -2.04
C VAL A 317 -28.62 -19.17 -1.21
N TRP A 318 -29.86 -19.31 -1.63
CA TRP A 318 -31.03 -18.93 -0.83
C TRP A 318 -31.99 -20.12 -0.63
N ILE A 319 -32.82 -20.03 0.41
CA ILE A 319 -33.76 -21.08 0.78
C ILE A 319 -35.16 -20.71 0.28
N GLY A 320 -35.68 -21.52 -0.65
CA GLY A 320 -36.99 -21.38 -1.28
C GLY A 320 -38.17 -21.72 -0.37
N ARG A 321 -39.40 -21.73 -0.90
CA ARG A 321 -40.63 -22.03 -0.12
C ARG A 321 -40.63 -23.45 0.47
N ASN A 322 -39.98 -24.39 -0.20
CA ASN A 322 -40.01 -25.81 0.14
C ASN A 322 -38.70 -26.26 0.82
N GLU A 323 -37.97 -25.34 1.44
CA GLU A 323 -36.61 -25.56 1.97
C GLU A 323 -35.57 -26.00 0.91
N GLU A 324 -35.92 -25.87 -0.37
CA GLU A 324 -35.00 -26.08 -1.49
C GLU A 324 -33.88 -25.04 -1.48
N LYS A 325 -32.66 -25.49 -1.73
CA LYS A 325 -31.48 -24.64 -1.87
C LYS A 325 -31.35 -24.24 -3.34
N LEU A 326 -31.47 -22.96 -3.62
CA LEU A 326 -31.45 -22.39 -4.95
C LEU A 326 -30.30 -21.40 -5.09
N ASP A 327 -29.75 -21.31 -6.29
CA ASP A 327 -28.71 -20.33 -6.61
C ASP A 327 -29.32 -18.93 -6.73
N ILE A 328 -28.52 -17.91 -6.45
CA ILE A 328 -28.89 -16.51 -6.65
C ILE A 328 -28.47 -16.08 -8.05
N VAL A 329 -29.36 -15.44 -8.81
CA VAL A 329 -28.99 -14.85 -10.10
C VAL A 329 -28.46 -13.44 -9.92
N PHE A 330 -27.22 -13.20 -10.34
CA PHE A 330 -26.60 -11.88 -10.29
C PHE A 330 -26.52 -11.23 -11.68
N ILE A 331 -26.89 -9.94 -11.72
CA ILE A 331 -26.67 -9.05 -12.86
C ILE A 331 -25.81 -7.89 -12.37
N VAL A 332 -24.60 -7.75 -12.93
CA VAL A 332 -23.62 -6.72 -12.55
C VAL A 332 -23.40 -5.80 -13.75
N ASP A 333 -23.71 -4.50 -13.60
CA ASP A 333 -23.65 -3.51 -14.69
C ASP A 333 -24.38 -3.96 -15.98
N GLY A 334 -25.45 -4.73 -15.82
CA GLY A 334 -26.24 -5.27 -16.92
C GLY A 334 -25.68 -6.54 -17.56
N TYR A 335 -24.56 -7.11 -17.09
CA TYR A 335 -24.05 -8.42 -17.48
C TYR A 335 -24.50 -9.50 -16.51
N ARG A 336 -24.91 -10.66 -17.02
CA ARG A 336 -25.18 -11.82 -16.16
C ARG A 336 -23.87 -12.46 -15.72
N VAL A 337 -23.73 -12.73 -14.43
CA VAL A 337 -22.50 -13.27 -13.82
C VAL A 337 -22.81 -14.60 -13.12
N ASP A 338 -21.86 -15.53 -13.18
CA ASP A 338 -21.90 -16.76 -12.41
C ASP A 338 -21.93 -16.47 -10.90
N SER A 339 -22.84 -17.11 -10.16
CA SER A 339 -23.00 -16.91 -8.72
C SER A 339 -21.83 -17.47 -7.92
N GLU A 340 -21.17 -18.55 -8.39
CA GLU A 340 -20.02 -19.14 -7.67
C GLU A 340 -18.85 -18.16 -7.60
N LYS A 341 -18.71 -17.35 -8.64
CA LYS A 341 -17.70 -16.31 -8.71
C LYS A 341 -17.87 -15.31 -7.56
N LEU A 342 -19.09 -14.86 -7.28
CA LEU A 342 -19.37 -13.85 -6.25
C LEU A 342 -19.30 -14.36 -4.80
N TRP A 343 -18.95 -15.63 -4.58
CA TRP A 343 -18.83 -16.19 -3.23
C TRP A 343 -17.84 -15.37 -2.37
N LYS A 344 -18.28 -14.98 -1.16
CA LYS A 344 -17.55 -14.15 -0.17
C LYS A 344 -17.25 -12.70 -0.58
N ASN A 345 -17.65 -12.28 -1.77
CA ASN A 345 -17.37 -10.94 -2.32
C ASN A 345 -18.55 -9.97 -2.17
N TYR A 346 -19.65 -10.40 -1.54
CA TYR A 346 -20.83 -9.57 -1.31
C TYR A 346 -21.31 -9.69 0.14
N THR A 347 -21.96 -8.63 0.62
CA THR A 347 -22.58 -8.53 1.93
C THR A 347 -24.05 -8.21 1.78
N VAL A 348 -24.88 -9.02 2.44
CA VAL A 348 -26.33 -8.86 2.47
C VAL A 348 -26.76 -8.15 3.76
N CYS A 349 -27.59 -7.12 3.59
CA CYS A 349 -28.22 -6.37 4.67
C CYS A 349 -29.60 -6.95 5.00
N THR A 350 -30.07 -6.75 6.23
CA THR A 350 -31.40 -7.20 6.70
C THR A 350 -32.54 -6.62 5.85
N THR A 351 -32.34 -5.44 5.27
CA THR A 351 -33.27 -4.71 4.41
C THR A 351 -33.34 -5.24 2.97
N GLY A 352 -32.57 -6.28 2.63
CA GLY A 352 -32.45 -6.82 1.27
C GLY A 352 -31.53 -6.00 0.35
N LYS A 353 -30.90 -4.93 0.86
CA LYS A 353 -29.80 -4.22 0.18
C LYS A 353 -28.56 -5.11 0.12
N VAL A 354 -27.81 -4.96 -0.96
CA VAL A 354 -26.58 -5.72 -1.21
C VAL A 354 -25.47 -4.75 -1.55
N MET A 355 -24.31 -4.97 -0.95
CA MET A 355 -23.06 -4.31 -1.31
C MET A 355 -22.03 -5.37 -1.67
N ALA A 356 -21.20 -5.14 -2.68
CA ALA A 356 -20.17 -6.10 -3.08
C ALA A 356 -18.86 -5.38 -3.40
N ILE A 357 -17.73 -6.06 -3.16
CA ILE A 357 -16.47 -5.71 -3.81
C ILE A 357 -16.27 -6.69 -4.94
N ILE A 358 -16.08 -6.16 -6.13
CA ILE A 358 -15.79 -6.99 -7.29
C ILE A 358 -14.74 -6.24 -8.12
N ASP A 359 -13.67 -6.92 -8.55
CA ASP A 359 -12.51 -6.28 -9.20
C ASP A 359 -11.94 -5.09 -8.42
N ASN A 360 -11.98 -5.14 -7.09
CA ASN A 360 -11.62 -4.04 -6.19
C ASN A 360 -12.53 -2.78 -6.30
N ASN A 361 -13.65 -2.86 -7.03
CA ASN A 361 -14.66 -1.80 -7.10
C ASN A 361 -15.85 -2.12 -6.22
N ILE A 362 -16.50 -1.09 -5.69
CA ILE A 362 -17.68 -1.24 -4.82
C ILE A 362 -18.94 -1.19 -5.69
N TYR A 363 -19.81 -2.16 -5.49
CA TYR A 363 -21.11 -2.28 -6.13
C TYR A 363 -22.22 -2.17 -5.11
N LYS A 364 -23.33 -1.55 -5.49
CA LYS A 364 -24.56 -1.52 -4.68
C LYS A 364 -25.74 -2.08 -5.45
N GLY A 365 -26.66 -2.69 -4.74
CA GLY A 365 -27.83 -3.33 -5.31
C GLY A 365 -28.87 -3.72 -4.29
N LYS A 366 -29.83 -4.51 -4.76
CA LYS A 366 -30.87 -5.09 -3.92
C LYS A 366 -31.35 -6.42 -4.47
N PHE A 367 -31.85 -7.26 -3.57
CA PHE A 367 -32.55 -8.47 -3.95
C PHE A 367 -33.97 -8.21 -4.40
N LEU A 368 -34.45 -9.06 -5.30
CA LEU A 368 -35.81 -9.08 -5.81
C LEU A 368 -36.20 -10.52 -6.17
N ILE A 369 -37.38 -10.94 -5.73
CA ILE A 369 -37.95 -12.23 -6.15
C ILE A 369 -38.74 -12.06 -7.44
N VAL A 370 -38.42 -12.89 -8.44
CA VAL A 370 -39.05 -12.88 -9.77
C VAL A 370 -39.54 -14.27 -10.17
N PRO A 371 -40.59 -14.39 -11.02
CA PRO A 371 -41.04 -15.70 -11.48
C PRO A 371 -40.02 -16.35 -12.43
N ARG A 372 -39.86 -17.69 -12.38
CA ARG A 372 -39.09 -18.46 -13.36
C ARG A 372 -39.86 -18.62 -14.68
N LYS A 373 -39.16 -18.55 -15.81
CA LYS A 373 -39.69 -18.91 -17.13
C LYS A 373 -39.68 -20.43 -17.27
N LYS A 374 -40.84 -21.04 -17.57
CA LYS A 374 -40.96 -22.49 -17.83
C LYS A 374 -40.19 -22.86 -19.11
N ASN A 375 -39.46 -23.97 -19.09
CA ASN A 375 -38.90 -24.57 -20.32
C ASN A 375 -40.03 -25.25 -21.09
N ASN A 376 -40.04 -25.14 -22.42
CA ASN A 376 -41.06 -25.77 -23.25
C ASN A 376 -40.99 -27.32 -23.20
N ASP A 377 -39.84 -27.88 -22.84
CA ASP A 377 -39.64 -29.35 -22.77
C ASP A 377 -40.37 -30.00 -21.58
N GLU A 378 -40.50 -29.30 -20.43
CA GLU A 378 -41.30 -29.78 -19.28
C GLU A 378 -42.82 -29.80 -19.56
N LEU A 379 -43.28 -29.07 -20.58
CA LEU A 379 -44.67 -29.12 -21.02
C LEU A 379 -44.96 -30.33 -21.92
N ASN A 380 -43.93 -30.85 -22.61
CA ASN A 380 -44.08 -32.00 -23.49
C ASN A 380 -44.02 -33.32 -22.72
N ASP A 381 -43.21 -33.41 -21.66
CA ASP A 381 -43.15 -34.60 -20.79
C ASP A 381 -44.44 -34.78 -19.94
N GLN A 382 -45.28 -33.75 -19.82
CA GLN A 382 -46.61 -33.86 -19.18
C GLN A 382 -47.72 -34.24 -20.17
N LEU A 383 -47.41 -34.41 -21.46
CA LEU A 383 -48.37 -34.71 -22.52
C LEU A 383 -48.10 -36.06 -23.21
N SER A 384 -47.14 -36.85 -22.71
CA SER A 384 -46.87 -38.18 -23.23
C SER A 384 -46.65 -39.17 -22.09
N GLU A 385 -47.74 -39.76 -21.60
CA GLU A 385 -47.86 -41.18 -21.25
C GLU A 385 -49.29 -41.41 -20.70
N ASP A 386 -50.12 -41.93 -21.61
CA ASP A 386 -51.18 -42.93 -21.43
C ASP A 386 -52.00 -42.95 -20.12
N GLU A 387 -53.31 -42.70 -20.25
CA GLU A 387 -54.33 -43.61 -19.72
C GLU A 387 -55.65 -43.38 -20.48
N GLU A 388 -55.87 -44.25 -21.47
CA GLU A 388 -57.21 -44.62 -21.93
C GLU A 388 -57.91 -45.42 -20.81
N ASP A 389 -59.23 -45.27 -20.72
CA ASP A 389 -60.19 -46.08 -19.96
C ASP A 389 -60.31 -45.84 -18.43
N GLU A 390 -61.34 -45.09 -18.01
CA GLU A 390 -62.55 -45.63 -17.37
C GLU A 390 -63.51 -44.49 -16.95
N GLU A 391 -64.77 -44.61 -17.37
CA GLU A 391 -65.88 -43.79 -16.91
C GLU A 391 -66.22 -44.13 -15.45
N GLU A 392 -65.89 -43.27 -14.49
CA GLU A 392 -66.59 -43.22 -13.20
C GLU A 392 -67.08 -41.80 -12.88
N GLU A 393 -68.40 -41.67 -12.80
CA GLU A 393 -69.12 -40.51 -12.26
C GLU A 393 -68.69 -40.26 -10.80
N GLY A 394 -67.88 -39.22 -10.59
CA GLY A 394 -67.49 -38.72 -9.27
C GLY A 394 -67.82 -37.23 -9.09
N GLN A 395 -68.53 -36.92 -8.01
CA GLN A 395 -69.15 -35.64 -7.68
C GLN A 395 -68.25 -34.40 -7.78
N VAL A 396 -68.86 -33.32 -8.30
CA VAL A 396 -68.44 -31.93 -8.10
C VAL A 396 -68.48 -31.58 -6.60
N VAL A 397 -67.31 -31.53 -5.95
CA VAL A 397 -67.11 -30.77 -4.71
C VAL A 397 -65.69 -30.19 -4.68
N GLY A 398 -65.59 -28.86 -4.70
CA GLY A 398 -64.41 -28.12 -4.25
C GLY A 398 -63.54 -27.50 -5.35
N ASN A 399 -63.45 -26.17 -5.34
CA ASN A 399 -62.45 -25.41 -6.07
C ASN A 399 -61.03 -25.80 -5.60
N ASP A 400 -60.34 -26.67 -6.32
CA ASP A 400 -58.87 -26.71 -6.30
C ASP A 400 -58.36 -27.35 -7.59
N VAL A 401 -58.18 -26.50 -8.61
CA VAL A 401 -57.46 -26.86 -9.84
C VAL A 401 -55.97 -26.68 -9.57
N TYR A 402 -55.24 -27.80 -9.56
CA TYR A 402 -53.78 -27.96 -9.69
C TYR A 402 -52.95 -26.66 -9.87
N LEU A 403 -52.58 -26.02 -8.76
CA LEU A 403 -51.52 -25.02 -8.72
C LEU A 403 -50.16 -25.74 -8.67
N VAL A 404 -49.69 -26.20 -9.83
CA VAL A 404 -48.29 -26.62 -10.00
C VAL A 404 -47.37 -25.49 -9.54
N ALA A 405 -46.50 -25.81 -8.58
CA ALA A 405 -45.57 -24.92 -7.89
C ALA A 405 -44.85 -23.97 -8.86
N ARG A 406 -45.03 -22.65 -8.68
CA ARG A 406 -44.20 -21.64 -9.34
C ARG A 406 -42.87 -21.54 -8.59
N ASN A 407 -41.79 -22.07 -9.15
CA ASN A 407 -40.44 -21.89 -8.60
C ASN A 407 -40.03 -20.42 -8.80
N ASP A 408 -39.87 -19.70 -7.69
CA ASP A 408 -39.43 -18.30 -7.64
C ASP A 408 -37.90 -18.25 -7.89
N ILE A 409 -37.37 -17.18 -8.49
CA ILE A 409 -35.92 -16.89 -8.65
C ILE A 409 -35.58 -15.70 -7.76
N LEU A 410 -34.44 -15.75 -7.06
CA LEU A 410 -33.88 -14.59 -6.37
C LEU A 410 -32.88 -13.87 -7.28
N LEU A 411 -33.26 -12.69 -7.75
CA LEU A 411 -32.45 -11.81 -8.60
C LEU A 411 -31.76 -10.73 -7.77
N CYS A 412 -30.47 -10.52 -8.01
CA CYS A 412 -29.70 -9.40 -7.49
C CYS A 412 -29.17 -8.55 -8.64
N ILE A 413 -29.52 -7.27 -8.66
CA ILE A 413 -29.00 -6.31 -9.63
C ILE A 413 -28.01 -5.41 -8.90
N LEU A 414 -26.76 -5.42 -9.36
CA LEU A 414 -25.63 -4.67 -8.83
C LEU A 414 -25.16 -3.65 -9.87
N GLU A 415 -24.97 -2.41 -9.46
CA GLU A 415 -24.33 -1.36 -10.26
C GLU A 415 -23.09 -0.82 -9.54
N GLU A 416 -22.03 -0.54 -10.30
CA GLU A 416 -20.80 0.03 -9.77
C GLU A 416 -21.08 1.40 -9.15
N ILE A 417 -20.61 1.64 -7.92
CA ILE A 417 -20.55 2.98 -7.33
C ILE A 417 -19.35 3.70 -7.94
N ALA A 418 -19.61 4.85 -8.56
CA ALA A 418 -18.58 5.62 -9.23
C ALA A 418 -17.62 6.25 -8.21
N LEU A 419 -16.59 5.49 -7.84
CA LEU A 419 -15.55 5.89 -6.87
C LEU A 419 -14.19 6.05 -7.56
N PRO A 420 -13.35 7.00 -7.06
CA PRO A 420 -12.02 7.26 -7.58
C PRO A 420 -11.01 6.14 -7.32
N TYR A 421 -11.24 5.36 -6.28
CA TYR A 421 -10.28 4.40 -5.77
C TYR A 421 -10.79 2.97 -5.89
N ALA A 422 -9.82 2.06 -5.96
CA ALA A 422 -10.00 0.64 -5.77
C ALA A 422 -9.76 0.26 -4.30
N PHE A 423 -10.56 -0.66 -3.77
CA PHE A 423 -10.50 -1.15 -2.38
C PHE A 423 -10.33 -2.67 -2.38
N ASP A 424 -9.62 -3.20 -1.38
CA ASP A 424 -9.43 -4.64 -1.20
C ASP A 424 -10.38 -5.24 -0.15
N GLY A 425 -10.93 -4.41 0.75
CA GLY A 425 -11.87 -4.82 1.78
C GLY A 425 -13.01 -3.83 1.98
N LEU A 426 -14.17 -4.35 2.39
CA LEU A 426 -15.41 -3.63 2.62
C LEU A 426 -16.14 -4.24 3.81
N THR A 427 -16.70 -3.39 4.66
CA THR A 427 -17.60 -3.79 5.74
C THR A 427 -18.80 -2.84 5.74
N VAL A 428 -19.97 -3.36 6.10
CA VAL A 428 -21.26 -2.66 5.95
C VAL A 428 -22.09 -2.89 7.19
N THR A 429 -22.85 -1.87 7.62
CA THR A 429 -23.82 -2.00 8.71
C THR A 429 -24.99 -2.92 8.31
N GLU A 430 -25.63 -3.56 9.29
CA GLU A 430 -26.73 -4.51 9.04
C GLU A 430 -27.93 -3.92 8.27
N ASP A 431 -28.14 -2.61 8.36
CA ASP A 431 -29.19 -1.86 7.65
C ASP A 431 -28.80 -1.47 6.21
N GLY A 432 -27.49 -1.53 5.88
CA GLY A 432 -26.94 -1.11 4.60
C GLY A 432 -26.83 0.41 4.42
N GLU A 433 -26.93 1.20 5.49
CA GLU A 433 -26.86 2.67 5.43
C GLU A 433 -25.44 3.22 5.53
N SER A 434 -24.48 2.43 6.04
CA SER A 434 -23.10 2.87 6.23
C SER A 434 -22.12 1.77 5.85
N PHE A 435 -20.96 2.17 5.34
CA PHE A 435 -19.89 1.24 5.02
C PHE A 435 -18.51 1.85 5.24
N ILE A 436 -17.52 0.99 5.44
CA ILE A 436 -16.10 1.34 5.46
C ILE A 436 -15.38 0.46 4.45
N ALA A 437 -14.57 1.06 3.60
CA ALA A 437 -13.75 0.38 2.61
C ALA A 437 -12.26 0.71 2.80
N TRP A 438 -11.38 -0.26 2.58
CA TRP A 438 -9.93 -0.08 2.74
C TRP A 438 -9.15 -0.83 1.67
N SER A 439 -7.90 -0.43 1.46
CA SER A 439 -6.97 -1.07 0.55
C SER A 439 -5.84 -1.73 1.35
N HIS A 440 -5.34 -2.86 0.84
CA HIS A 440 -4.09 -3.45 1.27
C HIS A 440 -2.98 -2.84 0.40
N HIS A 441 -2.02 -2.17 1.03
CA HIS A 441 -0.85 -1.68 0.32
C HIS A 441 0.26 -2.72 0.41
N ASP A 442 1.14 -2.67 -0.58
CA ASP A 442 2.51 -3.14 -0.40
C ASP A 442 3.21 -2.01 0.39
N THR A 443 2.77 -1.76 1.62
CA THR A 443 3.45 -0.77 2.48
C THR A 443 4.86 -1.26 2.75
N PHE A 444 5.74 -0.31 3.06
CA PHE A 444 6.90 -0.61 3.87
C PHE A 444 6.39 -1.20 5.17
N ASP A 445 6.36 -2.53 5.26
CA ASP A 445 5.93 -3.23 6.46
C ASP A 445 6.92 -2.85 7.56
N ASP A 446 6.45 -2.48 8.75
CA ASP A 446 7.34 -2.35 9.90
C ASP A 446 8.12 -3.66 10.10
N SER A 447 7.54 -4.81 9.72
CA SER A 447 8.28 -6.08 9.67
C SER A 447 9.44 -6.07 8.66
N GLU A 448 9.36 -5.33 7.54
CA GLU A 448 10.48 -5.12 6.62
C GLU A 448 11.56 -4.24 7.24
N TYR A 449 11.16 -3.19 7.96
CA TYR A 449 12.09 -2.30 8.67
C TYR A 449 12.77 -3.01 9.83
N GLU A 450 12.03 -3.83 10.56
CA GLU A 450 12.53 -4.71 11.61
C GLU A 450 13.44 -5.83 11.08
N LYS A 451 13.65 -6.01 9.77
CA LYS A 451 14.67 -6.94 9.25
C LYS A 451 16.07 -6.35 9.28
N TYR A 452 16.20 -5.03 9.38
CA TYR A 452 17.50 -4.36 9.39
C TYR A 452 18.18 -4.57 10.75
N ARG A 453 19.43 -5.02 10.70
CA ARG A 453 20.25 -5.33 11.88
C ARG A 453 21.64 -4.74 11.72
N VAL A 454 22.28 -4.43 12.85
CA VAL A 454 23.68 -4.00 12.89
C VAL A 454 24.59 -5.21 12.68
N TYR A 455 24.21 -6.36 13.26
CA TYR A 455 24.93 -7.63 13.19
C TYR A 455 23.95 -8.83 13.25
N GLU A 456 24.39 -10.02 12.85
CA GLU A 456 23.57 -11.25 12.89
C GLU A 456 23.40 -11.82 14.30
N SER A 457 22.23 -12.39 14.60
CA SER A 457 22.03 -13.25 15.77
C SER A 457 22.83 -14.56 15.65
N LEU A 458 23.17 -15.16 16.79
CA LEU A 458 24.03 -16.35 16.90
C LEU A 458 23.49 -17.64 16.29
N GLU A 459 22.27 -17.65 15.77
CA GLU A 459 21.54 -18.86 15.39
C GLU A 459 22.15 -19.60 14.17
N THR A 460 23.16 -19.03 13.51
CA THR A 460 23.71 -19.51 12.23
C THR A 460 25.04 -20.27 12.31
N ILE A 461 25.67 -20.43 13.48
CA ILE A 461 26.99 -21.09 13.59
C ILE A 461 26.90 -22.42 14.36
N ASP A 462 27.40 -23.49 13.72
CA ASP A 462 27.48 -24.82 14.32
C ASP A 462 28.71 -24.96 15.22
N PHE A 463 28.53 -24.75 16.52
CA PHE A 463 29.55 -24.99 17.56
C PHE A 463 29.55 -26.43 18.10
N ARG A 464 28.88 -27.38 17.44
CA ARG A 464 28.93 -28.79 17.86
C ARG A 464 30.32 -29.37 17.61
N LEU A 465 30.79 -30.22 18.53
CA LEU A 465 32.04 -30.96 18.29
C LEU A 465 31.90 -31.84 17.06
N LYS A 466 32.80 -31.65 16.10
CA LYS A 466 32.86 -32.45 14.85
C LYS A 466 33.54 -33.81 15.06
N THR A 467 34.21 -34.02 16.20
CA THR A 467 34.96 -35.25 16.53
C THR A 467 34.08 -36.28 17.23
N LYS A 468 34.03 -37.53 16.71
CA LYS A 468 33.20 -38.64 17.21
C LYS A 468 33.88 -39.55 18.25
N GLU A 469 35.18 -39.36 18.54
CA GLU A 469 35.96 -40.23 19.44
C GLU A 469 36.24 -39.58 20.80
N ARG A 470 36.63 -40.38 21.81
CA ARG A 470 37.09 -39.89 23.12
C ARG A 470 38.47 -39.23 22.96
N THR A 471 38.50 -38.02 22.42
CA THR A 471 39.72 -37.21 22.26
C THR A 471 40.06 -36.51 23.57
N VAL A 472 41.34 -36.51 23.95
CA VAL A 472 41.85 -35.70 25.06
C VAL A 472 42.28 -34.36 24.47
N PHE A 473 41.68 -33.26 24.94
CA PHE A 473 41.93 -31.91 24.43
C PHE A 473 43.05 -31.22 25.21
N ASP A 474 44.27 -31.74 25.09
CA ASP A 474 45.45 -31.12 25.71
C ASP A 474 45.95 -29.89 24.94
N ALA A 475 46.85 -29.12 25.56
CA ALA A 475 47.39 -27.91 24.94
C ALA A 475 48.08 -28.18 23.58
N ALA A 476 48.74 -29.33 23.38
CA ALA A 476 49.42 -29.64 22.13
C ALA A 476 48.41 -29.90 20.99
N TYR A 477 47.35 -30.65 21.28
CA TYR A 477 46.24 -30.88 20.36
C TYR A 477 45.54 -29.58 19.96
N LEU A 478 45.21 -28.71 20.93
CA LEU A 478 44.54 -27.44 20.66
C LEU A 478 45.39 -26.49 19.80
N ASN A 479 46.71 -26.47 19.99
CA ASN A 479 47.62 -25.70 19.14
C ASN A 479 47.63 -26.23 17.71
N HIS A 480 47.77 -27.54 17.52
CA HIS A 480 47.71 -28.14 16.17
C HIS A 480 46.35 -27.89 15.50
N LEU A 481 45.26 -27.98 16.25
CA LEU A 481 43.92 -27.70 15.76
C LEU A 481 43.79 -26.25 15.32
N PHE A 482 44.32 -25.29 16.09
CA PHE A 482 44.33 -23.88 15.73
C PHE A 482 45.15 -23.61 14.47
N ASP A 483 46.38 -24.14 14.38
CA ASP A 483 47.26 -24.00 13.22
C ASP A 483 46.60 -24.54 11.93
N SER A 484 45.75 -25.57 12.04
CA SER A 484 45.00 -26.13 10.92
C SER A 484 43.75 -25.33 10.51
N ALA A 485 43.25 -24.46 11.39
CA ALA A 485 42.00 -23.73 11.19
C ALA A 485 42.21 -22.31 10.63
N VAL A 486 43.38 -21.71 10.85
CA VAL A 486 43.67 -20.32 10.47
C VAL A 486 44.33 -20.20 9.09
N GLU A 487 44.08 -19.10 8.39
CA GLU A 487 44.67 -18.83 7.07
C GLU A 487 46.11 -18.33 7.19
N SER A 488 46.97 -18.81 6.29
CA SER A 488 48.40 -18.46 6.21
C SER A 488 48.76 -17.72 4.90
N GLU A 489 47.90 -17.76 3.88
CA GLU A 489 48.12 -17.06 2.61
C GLU A 489 47.73 -15.58 2.68
N ILE A 490 48.73 -14.69 2.60
CA ILE A 490 48.57 -13.21 2.65
C ILE A 490 47.52 -12.69 1.65
N LYS A 491 47.45 -13.27 0.44
CA LYS A 491 46.51 -12.83 -0.59
C LYS A 491 45.05 -13.08 -0.19
N ARG A 492 44.77 -14.20 0.47
CA ARG A 492 43.42 -14.55 0.93
C ARG A 492 42.98 -13.67 2.10
N MET A 493 43.90 -13.30 2.99
CA MET A 493 43.62 -12.42 4.14
C MET A 493 43.03 -11.05 3.74
N GLY A 494 43.44 -10.51 2.60
CA GLY A 494 42.89 -9.25 2.09
C GLY A 494 41.44 -9.35 1.60
N SER A 495 40.94 -10.57 1.36
CA SER A 495 39.58 -10.81 0.83
C SER A 495 38.55 -11.17 1.89
N PHE A 496 38.92 -11.09 3.17
CA PHE A 496 38.03 -11.43 4.30
C PHE A 496 36.96 -10.38 4.57
N TYR A 497 37.07 -9.19 3.97
CA TYR A 497 36.08 -8.13 4.02
C TYR A 497 35.63 -7.74 2.61
N MET A 498 34.35 -7.37 2.50
CA MET A 498 33.75 -6.82 1.29
C MET A 498 34.10 -5.34 1.15
N ASN A 499 33.94 -4.77 -0.05
CA ASN A 499 34.14 -3.32 -0.27
C ASN A 499 33.22 -2.44 0.58
N SER A 500 32.10 -2.98 1.07
CA SER A 500 31.24 -2.27 2.02
C SER A 500 31.83 -2.14 3.43
N GLY A 501 32.97 -2.79 3.70
CA GLY A 501 33.58 -2.84 5.02
C GLY A 501 33.07 -3.99 5.88
N GLN A 502 32.11 -4.78 5.40
CA GLN A 502 31.55 -5.91 6.16
C GLN A 502 32.39 -7.18 6.02
N PRO A 503 32.49 -8.04 7.05
CA PRO A 503 33.22 -9.30 6.94
C PRO A 503 32.54 -10.26 5.97
N LYS A 504 33.33 -10.74 4.99
CA LYS A 504 32.99 -11.83 4.08
C LYS A 504 33.13 -13.19 4.78
N CYS A 505 34.21 -13.38 5.54
CA CYS A 505 34.50 -14.64 6.26
C CYS A 505 34.06 -14.54 7.73
N LYS A 506 32.75 -14.51 7.96
CA LYS A 506 32.17 -14.23 9.29
C LYS A 506 32.60 -15.28 10.33
N SER A 507 32.54 -16.56 9.97
CA SER A 507 32.87 -17.69 10.87
C SER A 507 34.32 -17.61 11.37
N LEU A 508 35.26 -17.27 10.48
CA LEU A 508 36.67 -17.06 10.81
C LEU A 508 36.86 -15.92 11.80
N ILE A 509 36.33 -14.73 11.51
CA ILE A 509 36.52 -13.56 12.37
C ILE A 509 35.83 -13.75 13.73
N ARG A 510 34.61 -14.31 13.74
CA ARG A 510 33.89 -14.61 14.99
C ARG A 510 34.64 -15.62 15.86
N GLY A 511 35.13 -16.71 15.28
CA GLY A 511 35.87 -17.73 16.03
C GLY A 511 37.14 -17.17 16.68
N LEU A 512 37.89 -16.33 15.97
CA LEU A 512 39.07 -15.66 16.52
C LEU A 512 38.71 -14.70 17.67
N LEU A 513 37.67 -13.86 17.51
CA LEU A 513 37.22 -12.95 18.56
C LEU A 513 36.69 -13.70 19.80
N ALA A 514 35.96 -14.79 19.59
CA ALA A 514 35.48 -15.65 20.66
C ALA A 514 36.65 -16.28 21.43
N LEU A 515 37.70 -16.74 20.74
CA LEU A 515 38.92 -17.24 21.39
C LEU A 515 39.63 -16.16 22.20
N ILE A 516 39.77 -14.95 21.66
CA ILE A 516 40.39 -13.82 22.36
C ILE A 516 39.63 -13.51 23.66
N ARG A 517 38.30 -13.48 23.61
CA ARG A 517 37.45 -13.22 24.77
C ARG A 517 37.49 -14.36 25.78
N PHE A 518 37.29 -15.60 25.33
CA PHE A 518 37.17 -16.78 26.20
C PHE A 518 38.51 -17.16 26.87
N LEU A 519 39.63 -16.92 26.18
CA LEU A 519 40.98 -17.19 26.70
C LEU A 519 41.68 -15.94 27.25
N ARG A 520 40.92 -14.90 27.62
CA ARG A 520 41.51 -13.70 28.25
C ARG A 520 42.32 -14.10 29.49
N ILE A 521 43.55 -13.62 29.55
CA ILE A 521 44.52 -14.00 30.57
C ILE A 521 44.41 -13.06 31.78
N ASP A 522 44.38 -13.63 32.98
CA ASP A 522 44.57 -12.88 34.22
C ASP A 522 46.04 -12.42 34.33
N GLN A 523 46.27 -11.10 34.39
CA GLN A 523 47.62 -10.53 34.37
C GLN A 523 48.46 -10.94 35.59
N ALA A 524 47.84 -11.29 36.72
CA ALA A 524 48.54 -11.67 37.94
C ALA A 524 49.05 -13.11 37.89
N THR A 525 48.30 -14.02 37.27
CA THR A 525 48.60 -15.47 37.30
C THR A 525 49.02 -16.05 35.95
N GLY A 526 48.79 -15.34 34.84
CA GLY A 526 49.10 -15.82 33.49
C GLY A 526 48.17 -16.95 33.02
N VAL A 527 47.05 -17.20 33.70
CA VAL A 527 46.09 -18.27 33.40
C VAL A 527 44.79 -17.66 32.85
N PRO A 528 44.04 -18.34 31.96
CA PRO A 528 42.75 -17.85 31.49
C PRO A 528 41.78 -17.57 32.65
N GLU A 529 41.19 -16.38 32.67
CA GLU A 529 40.27 -15.95 33.73
C GLU A 529 39.05 -16.87 33.86
N VAL A 530 38.49 -17.31 32.74
CA VAL A 530 37.34 -18.24 32.71
C VAL A 530 37.70 -19.56 33.41
N LEU A 531 38.93 -20.04 33.25
CA LEU A 531 39.39 -21.24 33.94
C LEU A 531 39.54 -21.00 35.45
N LEU A 532 40.16 -19.88 35.85
CA LEU A 532 40.39 -19.54 37.26
C LEU A 532 39.09 -19.35 38.03
N ASN A 533 38.16 -18.57 37.48
CA ASN A 533 36.92 -18.18 38.15
C ASN A 533 35.95 -19.36 38.34
N ASN A 534 36.13 -20.42 37.55
CA ASN A 534 35.22 -21.57 37.52
C ASN A 534 35.84 -22.87 38.07
N LEU A 535 37.03 -22.80 38.66
CA LEU A 535 37.65 -23.90 39.40
C LEU A 535 37.03 -24.04 40.79
N ARG A 536 36.62 -25.26 41.14
CA ARG A 536 36.10 -25.60 42.46
C ARG A 536 37.25 -25.90 43.44
N ILE A 537 36.93 -25.82 44.74
CA ILE A 537 37.87 -26.11 45.84
C ILE A 537 38.43 -27.54 45.76
N ASP A 538 37.69 -28.48 45.15
CA ASP A 538 38.07 -29.87 44.94
C ASP A 538 38.92 -30.11 43.66
N ASN A 539 39.38 -29.05 43.00
CA ASN A 539 40.10 -29.10 41.72
C ASN A 539 39.29 -29.74 40.57
N THR A 540 37.96 -29.57 40.56
CA THR A 540 37.10 -29.87 39.41
C THR A 540 36.57 -28.61 38.74
N LEU A 541 36.19 -28.69 37.46
CA LEU A 541 35.70 -27.55 36.69
C LEU A 541 34.17 -27.41 36.80
N ASN A 542 33.67 -26.20 37.06
CA ASN A 542 32.23 -25.92 37.02
C ASN A 542 31.74 -25.76 35.56
N VAL A 543 31.52 -26.88 34.88
CA VAL A 543 31.18 -26.93 33.44
C VAL A 543 30.00 -26.03 33.07
N ARG A 544 28.95 -25.95 33.89
CA ARG A 544 27.78 -25.09 33.60
C ARG A 544 28.12 -23.60 33.58
N ALA A 545 29.01 -23.15 34.47
CA ALA A 545 29.41 -21.75 34.53
C ALA A 545 30.39 -21.42 33.39
N VAL A 546 31.25 -22.36 33.01
CA VAL A 546 32.10 -22.23 31.81
C VAL A 546 31.27 -22.21 30.52
N GLU A 547 30.21 -23.02 30.43
CA GLU A 547 29.27 -22.97 29.29
C GLU A 547 28.61 -21.59 29.17
N LYS A 548 28.25 -20.95 30.29
CA LYS A 548 27.69 -19.58 30.28
C LYS A 548 28.72 -18.55 29.78
N GLU A 549 29.96 -18.60 30.27
CA GLU A 549 31.06 -17.74 29.80
C GLU A 549 31.39 -17.99 28.32
N PHE A 550 31.26 -19.24 27.87
CA PHE A 550 31.37 -19.61 26.46
C PHE A 550 30.27 -18.96 25.62
N GLU A 551 29.00 -19.10 26.01
CA GLU A 551 27.86 -18.45 25.32
C GLU A 551 28.02 -16.93 25.27
N GLU A 552 28.43 -16.29 26.38
CA GLU A 552 28.70 -14.84 26.43
C GLU A 552 29.84 -14.42 25.49
N ALA A 553 30.91 -15.21 25.42
CA ALA A 553 32.01 -14.95 24.50
C ALA A 553 31.56 -15.06 23.03
N LEU A 554 30.64 -15.99 22.73
CA LEU A 554 30.05 -16.09 21.40
C LEU A 554 29.16 -14.88 21.07
N ILE A 555 28.31 -14.44 22.01
CA ILE A 555 27.44 -13.27 21.84
C ILE A 555 28.28 -12.03 21.55
N GLU A 556 29.35 -11.82 22.30
CA GLU A 556 30.20 -10.65 22.06
C GLU A 556 30.98 -10.77 20.74
N ALA A 557 31.39 -11.98 20.35
CA ALA A 557 32.07 -12.22 19.08
C ALA A 557 31.14 -12.05 17.85
N SER A 558 29.81 -12.15 18.01
CA SER A 558 28.88 -11.94 16.89
C SER A 558 28.79 -10.47 16.45
N LYS A 559 29.19 -9.53 17.33
CA LYS A 559 29.31 -8.09 17.08
C LYS A 559 30.54 -7.80 16.19
N LEU A 560 30.42 -8.18 14.93
CA LEU A 560 31.48 -8.03 13.96
C LEU A 560 31.70 -6.55 13.60
N SER A 561 32.92 -6.07 13.82
CA SER A 561 33.31 -4.72 13.42
C SER A 561 33.35 -4.56 11.90
N VAL A 562 33.05 -3.35 11.44
CA VAL A 562 33.11 -2.93 10.03
C VAL A 562 34.42 -2.20 9.77
N VAL A 563 35.06 -2.48 8.64
CA VAL A 563 36.23 -1.74 8.16
C VAL A 563 35.77 -0.45 7.48
N VAL A 564 36.21 0.69 7.99
CA VAL A 564 35.85 2.01 7.48
C VAL A 564 37.08 2.65 6.82
N PRO A 565 37.25 2.49 5.51
CA PRO A 565 38.38 3.06 4.79
C PRO A 565 38.11 4.53 4.43
N LYS A 566 39.17 5.30 4.19
CA LYS A 566 39.08 6.70 3.79
C LYS A 566 38.38 6.90 2.42
N PRO A 567 38.64 6.12 1.35
CA PRO A 567 38.02 6.32 0.04
C PRO A 567 36.53 5.98 0.01
N ASP A 568 35.80 6.67 -0.87
CA ASP A 568 34.36 6.50 -1.05
C ASP A 568 33.96 5.14 -1.61
N PHE A 569 32.71 4.75 -1.37
CA PHE A 569 32.13 3.49 -1.84
C PHE A 569 32.31 3.29 -3.35
N ASP A 570 32.21 4.37 -4.13
CA ASP A 570 32.33 4.33 -5.60
C ASP A 570 33.78 4.57 -6.10
N SER A 571 34.76 4.68 -5.20
CA SER A 571 36.16 4.92 -5.56
C SER A 571 36.90 3.63 -5.92
N GLU A 572 37.63 3.63 -7.03
CA GLU A 572 38.54 2.54 -7.41
C GLU A 572 39.62 2.26 -6.34
N ALA A 573 39.97 3.26 -5.53
CA ALA A 573 40.97 3.13 -4.46
C ALA A 573 40.46 2.38 -3.22
N ARG A 574 39.14 2.32 -3.01
CA ARG A 574 38.54 1.73 -1.79
C ARG A 574 38.87 0.26 -1.65
N GLU A 575 38.80 -0.49 -2.74
CA GLU A 575 39.04 -1.93 -2.74
C GLU A 575 40.47 -2.25 -2.26
N ALA A 576 41.46 -1.48 -2.69
CA ALA A 576 42.85 -1.64 -2.26
C ALA A 576 43.04 -1.35 -0.76
N GLU A 577 42.36 -0.33 -0.25
CA GLU A 577 42.45 0.06 1.16
C GLU A 577 41.73 -0.92 2.08
N VAL A 578 40.52 -1.36 1.72
CA VAL A 578 39.79 -2.41 2.44
C VAL A 578 40.63 -3.68 2.50
N ARG A 579 41.27 -4.10 1.39
CA ARG A 579 42.16 -5.27 1.40
C ARG A 579 43.32 -5.13 2.36
N LYS A 580 43.95 -3.94 2.41
CA LYS A 580 45.06 -3.65 3.32
C LYS A 580 44.59 -3.67 4.77
N ALA A 581 43.48 -3.01 5.09
CA ALA A 581 42.90 -2.96 6.43
C ALA A 581 42.43 -4.34 6.90
N SER A 582 41.73 -5.10 6.03
CA SER A 582 41.31 -6.49 6.25
C SER A 582 42.49 -7.37 6.67
N ARG A 583 43.60 -7.29 5.91
CA ARG A 583 44.80 -8.07 6.20
C ARG A 583 45.40 -7.70 7.55
N ASN A 584 45.57 -6.40 7.81
CA ASN A 584 46.18 -5.93 9.06
C ASN A 584 45.33 -6.34 10.27
N TYR A 585 44.01 -6.11 10.21
CA TYR A 585 43.08 -6.49 11.26
C TYR A 585 43.12 -7.99 11.54
N TYR A 586 43.11 -8.83 10.50
CA TYR A 586 43.22 -10.28 10.65
C TYR A 586 44.54 -10.69 11.33
N LEU A 587 45.67 -10.12 10.90
CA LEU A 587 46.97 -10.44 11.50
C LEU A 587 47.01 -10.10 12.99
N ASP A 588 46.45 -8.95 13.37
CA ASP A 588 46.41 -8.50 14.75
C ASP A 588 45.58 -9.46 15.63
N ILE A 589 44.34 -9.76 15.24
CA ILE A 589 43.47 -10.66 16.01
C ILE A 589 44.01 -12.10 16.02
N ASN A 590 44.56 -12.58 14.90
CA ASN A 590 45.11 -13.93 14.80
C ASN A 590 46.33 -14.08 15.71
N GLN A 591 47.20 -13.06 15.77
CA GLN A 591 48.38 -13.09 16.65
C GLN A 591 47.98 -13.14 18.12
N ILE A 592 46.95 -12.38 18.53
CA ILE A 592 46.45 -12.40 19.92
C ILE A 592 45.84 -13.78 20.23
N ALA A 593 44.99 -14.30 19.34
CA ALA A 593 44.38 -15.63 19.51
C ALA A 593 45.45 -16.74 19.61
N MET A 594 46.45 -16.71 18.72
CA MET A 594 47.60 -17.62 18.72
C MET A 594 48.36 -17.58 20.05
N ASN A 595 48.65 -16.37 20.55
CA ASN A 595 49.34 -16.20 21.84
C ASN A 595 48.52 -16.78 22.99
N ASN A 596 47.21 -16.55 23.02
CA ASN A 596 46.31 -17.07 24.05
C ASN A 596 46.22 -18.61 24.02
N VAL A 597 46.11 -19.22 22.83
CA VAL A 597 46.10 -20.69 22.67
C VAL A 597 47.46 -21.30 23.02
N THR A 598 48.56 -20.65 22.64
CA THR A 598 49.92 -21.11 22.98
C THR A 598 50.16 -21.06 24.48
N ASN A 599 49.61 -20.05 25.17
CA ASN A 599 49.75 -19.90 26.62
C ASN A 599 49.19 -21.09 27.42
N LEU A 600 48.26 -21.87 26.86
CA LEU A 600 47.78 -23.11 27.48
C LEU A 600 48.91 -24.12 27.74
N LYS A 601 49.98 -24.11 26.93
CA LYS A 601 51.19 -24.95 27.14
C LYS A 601 51.99 -24.54 28.38
N ASN A 602 51.73 -23.36 28.95
CA ASN A 602 52.44 -22.79 30.08
C ASN A 602 51.61 -22.80 31.38
N LEU A 603 50.44 -23.46 31.38
CA LEU A 603 49.61 -23.55 32.58
C LEU A 603 50.39 -24.15 33.76
N PRO A 604 50.24 -23.61 34.99
CA PRO A 604 50.84 -24.19 36.19
C PRO A 604 50.45 -25.66 36.40
N THR A 605 51.38 -26.48 36.92
CA THR A 605 51.18 -27.94 37.10
C THR A 605 49.94 -28.29 37.92
N LYS A 606 49.53 -27.42 38.86
CA LYS A 606 48.30 -27.57 39.66
C LYS A 606 47.00 -27.60 38.82
N TYR A 607 47.04 -27.08 37.59
CA TYR A 607 45.89 -27.04 36.68
C TYR A 607 45.99 -28.05 35.52
N ARG A 608 47.13 -28.72 35.37
CA ARG A 608 47.38 -29.77 34.34
C ARG A 608 46.94 -31.16 34.80
N SER A 609 45.69 -31.27 35.22
CA SER A 609 45.05 -32.57 35.41
C SER A 609 44.34 -32.96 34.12
N ASN A 610 44.60 -34.16 33.58
CA ASN A 610 43.98 -34.65 32.33
C ASN A 610 42.46 -34.45 32.29
N THR A 611 41.78 -34.46 33.44
CA THR A 611 40.33 -34.25 33.53
C THR A 611 39.92 -32.78 33.44
N VAL A 612 40.60 -31.87 34.13
CA VAL A 612 40.28 -30.43 34.16
C VAL A 612 40.70 -29.76 32.86
N GLU A 613 41.91 -30.05 32.40
CA GLU A 613 42.49 -29.52 31.17
C GLU A 613 41.66 -29.96 29.96
N SER A 614 41.30 -31.25 29.89
CA SER A 614 40.44 -31.77 28.81
C SER A 614 39.01 -31.19 28.90
N ALA A 615 38.43 -31.05 30.10
CA ALA A 615 37.08 -30.49 30.25
C ALA A 615 36.99 -29.02 29.82
N PHE A 616 38.00 -28.21 30.11
CA PHE A 616 38.10 -26.83 29.62
C PHE A 616 38.45 -26.81 28.11
N GLY A 617 39.36 -27.68 27.67
CA GLY A 617 39.80 -27.81 26.30
C GLY A 617 38.69 -28.19 25.31
N VAL A 618 37.64 -28.89 25.75
CA VAL A 618 36.42 -29.16 24.96
C VAL A 618 35.79 -27.85 24.44
N PHE A 619 35.69 -26.82 25.29
CA PHE A 619 35.11 -25.54 24.91
C PHE A 619 36.00 -24.80 23.90
N VAL A 620 37.31 -24.78 24.16
CA VAL A 620 38.29 -24.18 23.25
C VAL A 620 38.26 -24.88 21.88
N ALA A 621 38.20 -26.21 21.87
CA ALA A 621 38.10 -27.00 20.64
C ALA A 621 36.81 -26.71 19.87
N ARG A 622 35.67 -26.50 20.54
CA ARG A 622 34.41 -26.09 19.88
C ARG A 622 34.57 -24.77 19.13
N ILE A 623 35.20 -23.77 19.76
CA ILE A 623 35.44 -22.46 19.11
C ILE A 623 36.42 -22.60 17.94
N ILE A 624 37.49 -23.39 18.07
CA ILE A 624 38.43 -23.59 16.96
C ILE A 624 37.75 -24.35 15.81
N GLN A 625 36.93 -25.36 16.09
CA GLN A 625 36.22 -26.16 15.07
C GLN A 625 35.09 -25.40 14.36
N SER A 626 34.62 -24.29 14.91
CA SER A 626 33.68 -23.38 14.24
C SER A 626 34.37 -22.40 13.29
N ILE A 627 35.70 -22.27 13.34
CA ILE A 627 36.45 -21.51 12.34
C ILE A 627 36.40 -22.31 11.03
N ASP A 628 35.64 -21.80 10.06
CA ASP A 628 35.50 -22.39 8.73
C ASP A 628 36.06 -21.43 7.67
N LEU A 629 36.87 -21.96 6.76
CA LEU A 629 37.46 -21.24 5.62
C LEU A 629 36.59 -21.35 4.35
N VAL A 630 35.50 -22.13 4.38
CA VAL A 630 34.62 -22.42 3.22
C VAL A 630 33.80 -21.21 2.75
N ASP A 631 33.65 -20.15 3.56
CA ASP A 631 32.88 -18.93 3.22
C ASP A 631 33.46 -18.13 2.01
N VAL A 632 34.68 -18.42 1.57
CA VAL A 632 35.37 -17.64 0.51
C VAL A 632 34.73 -17.84 -0.88
N GLU A 633 34.25 -19.04 -1.18
CA GLU A 633 33.83 -19.45 -2.53
C GLU A 633 32.31 -19.35 -2.79
N ALA A 634 31.47 -19.36 -1.76
CA ALA A 634 30.01 -19.32 -1.92
C ALA A 634 29.43 -17.90 -2.09
N LEU A 635 30.14 -16.87 -1.65
CA LEU A 635 29.72 -15.47 -1.76
C LEU A 635 30.28 -14.84 -3.04
N LEU A 636 29.44 -14.80 -4.08
CA LEU A 636 29.70 -14.07 -5.32
C LEU A 636 30.16 -12.62 -4.98
N PRO A 637 31.26 -12.11 -5.56
CA PRO A 637 31.84 -10.80 -5.25
C PRO A 637 30.94 -9.57 -5.50
N THR A 638 29.73 -9.77 -6.05
CA THR A 638 28.89 -8.73 -6.64
C THR A 638 27.63 -8.38 -5.84
N LYS A 639 27.34 -9.04 -4.72
CA LYS A 639 26.10 -8.85 -3.96
C LYS A 639 26.25 -7.88 -2.77
N TYR A 640 26.54 -6.60 -3.03
CA TYR A 640 25.93 -5.58 -2.19
C TYR A 640 24.84 -4.93 -3.04
N GLU A 641 23.62 -4.94 -2.54
CA GLU A 641 22.52 -4.31 -3.24
C GLU A 641 22.57 -2.81 -2.93
N GLN A 642 22.58 -1.98 -3.97
CA GLN A 642 22.18 -0.61 -3.75
C GLN A 642 20.72 -0.61 -3.29
N PRO A 643 20.39 0.20 -2.27
CA PRO A 643 19.03 0.27 -1.79
C PRO A 643 18.07 0.64 -2.94
N PRO A 644 16.83 0.13 -2.92
CA PRO A 644 15.86 0.41 -3.97
C PRO A 644 15.61 1.91 -4.10
N ASN A 645 15.31 2.36 -5.32
CA ASN A 645 14.90 3.74 -5.57
C ASN A 645 13.67 4.07 -4.72
N ARG A 646 13.79 5.14 -3.93
CA ARG A 646 12.78 5.65 -3.01
C ARG A 646 12.04 6.85 -3.59
N MET A 647 10.93 7.22 -2.97
CA MET A 647 10.09 8.37 -3.31
C MET A 647 10.83 9.70 -3.16
N PHE A 648 11.69 9.81 -2.15
CA PHE A 648 12.55 10.98 -1.93
C PHE A 648 14.02 10.70 -2.24
N LYS A 649 14.72 11.73 -2.70
CA LYS A 649 16.16 11.68 -2.89
C LYS A 649 16.89 11.81 -1.55
N ARG A 650 18.05 11.17 -1.43
CA ARG A 650 18.85 11.14 -0.19
C ARG A 650 20.02 12.12 -0.18
N ASN A 651 20.52 12.49 -1.37
CA ASN A 651 21.78 13.22 -1.54
C ASN A 651 21.58 14.71 -1.89
N HIS A 652 20.60 15.38 -1.26
CA HIS A 652 20.30 16.79 -1.56
C HIS A 652 21.52 17.70 -1.40
N PHE A 653 22.33 17.50 -0.36
CA PHE A 653 23.56 18.25 -0.13
C PHE A 653 24.56 18.14 -1.30
N GLN A 654 24.84 16.91 -1.74
CA GLN A 654 25.78 16.68 -2.85
C GLN A 654 25.22 17.16 -4.19
N GLU A 655 23.91 16.97 -4.44
CA GLU A 655 23.27 17.48 -5.65
C GLU A 655 23.34 19.01 -5.71
N ALA A 656 23.16 19.70 -4.57
CA ALA A 656 23.29 21.14 -4.47
C ALA A 656 24.73 21.60 -4.74
N LEU A 657 25.73 20.97 -4.10
CA LEU A 657 27.15 21.27 -4.35
C LEU A 657 27.55 21.10 -5.81
N LYS A 658 27.09 20.04 -6.49
CA LYS A 658 27.38 19.78 -7.91
C LYS A 658 26.82 20.86 -8.85
N LYS A 659 25.76 21.56 -8.45
CA LYS A 659 25.11 22.61 -9.24
C LYS A 659 25.66 24.01 -8.96
N ARG A 660 26.53 24.18 -7.95
CA ARG A 660 27.17 25.47 -7.65
C ARG A 660 28.01 25.94 -8.84
N SER A 661 27.92 27.23 -9.12
CA SER A 661 28.71 27.84 -10.21
C SER A 661 30.19 27.91 -9.81
N PRO A 662 31.13 27.65 -10.74
CA PRO A 662 32.57 27.82 -10.49
C PRO A 662 32.97 29.24 -10.07
N GLU A 663 32.12 30.24 -10.38
CA GLU A 663 32.35 31.65 -10.06
C GLU A 663 31.97 32.01 -8.61
N GLN A 664 31.33 31.11 -7.87
CA GLN A 664 30.96 31.32 -6.48
C GLN A 664 32.17 31.16 -5.55
N PRO A 665 32.19 31.87 -4.40
CA PRO A 665 33.24 31.68 -3.40
C PRO A 665 33.34 30.21 -2.97
N GLU A 666 34.58 29.76 -2.75
CA GLU A 666 34.85 28.45 -2.16
C GLU A 666 34.24 28.40 -0.75
N LEU A 667 33.51 27.33 -0.46
CA LEU A 667 32.88 27.16 0.84
C LEU A 667 33.90 26.58 1.80
N ASP A 668 34.14 27.27 2.92
CA ASP A 668 34.89 26.70 4.04
C ASP A 668 33.97 25.80 4.87
N LEU A 669 33.52 24.69 4.26
CA LEU A 669 32.61 23.73 4.86
C LEU A 669 33.25 22.34 4.88
N GLN A 670 33.53 21.84 6.08
CA GLN A 670 33.98 20.48 6.29
C GLN A 670 32.85 19.49 5.96
N GLN A 671 33.11 18.64 4.97
CA GLN A 671 32.18 17.57 4.60
C GLN A 671 32.43 16.34 5.46
N ILE A 672 31.36 15.80 6.03
CA ILE A 672 31.36 14.57 6.83
C ILE A 672 30.61 13.50 6.04
N ARG A 673 31.26 12.36 5.84
CA ARG A 673 30.63 11.20 5.20
C ARG A 673 29.92 10.36 6.25
N VAL A 674 28.61 10.18 6.11
CA VAL A 674 27.84 9.25 6.94
C VAL A 674 27.66 7.96 6.16
N GLU A 675 28.04 6.82 6.75
CA GLU A 675 27.90 5.52 6.11
C GLU A 675 27.26 4.47 7.03
N ALA A 676 26.53 3.54 6.41
CA ALA A 676 25.94 2.40 7.07
C ALA A 676 25.88 1.21 6.10
N SER A 677 26.11 0.01 6.62
CA SER A 677 25.90 -1.23 5.89
C SER A 677 25.06 -2.19 6.73
N PRO A 678 23.73 -2.01 6.76
CA PRO A 678 22.85 -2.88 7.55
C PRO A 678 22.75 -4.27 6.93
N LEU A 679 22.56 -5.25 7.81
CA LEU A 679 22.22 -6.62 7.46
C LEU A 679 20.70 -6.75 7.31
N ILE A 680 20.25 -7.39 6.23
CA ILE A 680 18.84 -7.66 5.94
C ILE A 680 18.62 -9.16 5.89
N LEU A 681 17.80 -9.69 6.79
CA LEU A 681 17.45 -11.10 6.83
C LEU A 681 16.28 -11.40 5.88
N ARG A 682 16.51 -12.22 4.85
CA ARG A 682 15.46 -12.74 3.96
C ARG A 682 15.11 -14.17 4.35
N GLN A 683 13.83 -14.42 4.63
CA GLN A 683 13.31 -15.78 4.81
C GLN A 683 12.99 -16.35 3.43
N THR A 684 13.75 -17.36 3.00
CA THR A 684 13.47 -18.11 1.77
C THR A 684 12.85 -19.48 2.05
N GLU A 685 13.22 -20.13 3.17
CA GLU A 685 12.67 -21.40 3.67
C GLU A 685 12.81 -21.45 5.22
N PRO A 686 12.08 -22.33 5.95
CA PRO A 686 12.16 -22.42 7.42
C PRO A 686 13.54 -22.75 8.00
N SER A 687 14.48 -23.21 7.17
CA SER A 687 15.81 -23.65 7.58
C SER A 687 16.97 -22.89 6.93
N ASP A 688 16.69 -21.90 6.08
CA ASP A 688 17.72 -21.16 5.34
C ASP A 688 17.44 -19.65 5.39
N HIS A 689 18.31 -18.91 6.09
CA HIS A 689 18.30 -17.46 6.14
C HIS A 689 19.41 -16.91 5.25
N ILE A 690 19.05 -16.33 4.11
CA ILE A 690 20.01 -15.59 3.30
C ILE A 690 20.06 -14.16 3.87
N ALA A 691 21.24 -13.73 4.29
CA ALA A 691 21.45 -12.38 4.79
C ALA A 691 22.13 -11.52 3.73
N ASP A 692 21.45 -10.46 3.30
CA ASP A 692 21.96 -9.50 2.32
C ASP A 692 22.49 -8.25 3.02
N HIS A 693 23.50 -7.61 2.42
CA HIS A 693 24.07 -6.35 2.90
C HIS A 693 23.75 -5.25 1.92
N HIS A 694 23.14 -4.18 2.42
CA HIS A 694 23.00 -2.94 1.66
C HIS A 694 24.11 -1.97 2.06
N ALA A 695 24.53 -1.10 1.14
CA ALA A 695 25.50 -0.06 1.42
C ALA A 695 24.84 1.31 1.27
N TYR A 696 24.84 2.08 2.35
CA TYR A 696 24.30 3.42 2.43
C TYR A 696 25.43 4.38 2.73
N TYR A 697 25.52 5.46 1.96
CA TYR A 697 26.39 6.57 2.29
C TYR A 697 25.82 7.89 1.76
N ILE A 698 26.00 8.95 2.53
CA ILE A 698 25.70 10.33 2.15
C ILE A 698 26.83 11.23 2.63
N TYR A 699 26.87 12.45 2.09
CA TYR A 699 27.70 13.52 2.62
C TYR A 699 26.85 14.60 3.25
N THR A 700 27.34 15.14 4.36
CA THR A 700 26.66 16.17 5.11
C THR A 700 27.61 17.06 5.89
N THR A 701 27.08 17.93 6.75
CA THR A 701 27.81 18.90 7.56
C THR A 701 27.67 18.61 9.05
N GLU A 702 28.57 19.18 9.85
CA GLU A 702 28.50 19.14 11.32
C GLU A 702 27.13 19.64 11.83
N PHE A 703 26.60 20.70 11.24
CA PHE A 703 25.32 21.26 11.64
C PHE A 703 24.15 20.31 11.40
N HIS A 704 24.11 19.59 10.27
CA HIS A 704 23.06 18.60 10.04
C HIS A 704 23.10 17.50 11.12
N ILE A 705 24.30 17.03 11.46
CA ILE A 705 24.47 16.05 12.54
C ILE A 705 23.94 16.60 13.86
N LYS A 706 24.25 17.86 14.23
CA LYS A 706 23.71 18.50 15.46
C LYS A 706 22.18 18.59 15.48
N CYS A 707 21.55 18.82 14.32
CA CYS A 707 20.10 18.88 14.21
C CYS A 707 19.44 17.53 14.48
N ILE A 708 20.11 16.43 14.14
CA ILE A 708 19.68 15.07 14.46
C ILE A 708 20.03 14.77 15.92
N ASP A 709 21.33 14.71 16.23
CA ASP A 709 21.86 14.46 17.57
C ASP A 709 23.33 14.92 17.63
N ALA A 710 23.61 15.93 18.46
CA ALA A 710 24.94 16.50 18.62
C ALA A 710 25.98 15.52 19.18
N SER A 711 25.56 14.49 19.93
CA SER A 711 26.47 13.48 20.49
C SER A 711 27.15 12.61 19.43
N LEU A 712 26.58 12.56 18.22
CA LEU A 712 27.14 11.80 17.10
C LEU A 712 28.49 12.37 16.62
N LEU A 713 28.78 13.64 16.90
CA LEU A 713 30.03 14.28 16.50
C LEU A 713 31.24 13.67 17.21
N ASP A 714 31.07 13.18 18.44
CA ASP A 714 32.14 12.50 19.20
C ASP A 714 32.57 11.17 18.56
N HIS A 715 31.79 10.69 17.58
CA HIS A 715 32.01 9.45 16.85
C HIS A 715 32.46 9.65 15.39
N VAL A 716 32.67 10.90 14.97
CA VAL A 716 33.29 11.21 13.67
C VAL A 716 34.79 10.95 13.77
N ASN A 717 35.32 10.10 12.89
CA ASN A 717 36.74 9.76 12.92
C ASN A 717 37.64 10.85 12.30
N GLU A 718 38.96 10.64 12.36
CA GLU A 718 39.97 11.58 11.82
C GLU A 718 39.87 11.81 10.29
N ASP A 719 39.19 10.91 9.58
CA ASP A 719 38.93 11.00 8.13
C ASP A 719 37.56 11.65 7.82
N ASN A 720 36.89 12.25 8.82
CA ASN A 720 35.55 12.84 8.70
C ASN A 720 34.46 11.84 8.29
N VAL A 721 34.54 10.62 8.83
CA VAL A 721 33.55 9.56 8.58
C VAL A 721 32.80 9.21 9.87
N LEU A 722 31.48 9.24 9.80
CA LEU A 722 30.57 8.70 10.80
C LEU A 722 30.01 7.38 10.31
N ASN A 723 30.37 6.27 10.95
CA ASN A 723 29.87 4.94 10.60
C ASN A 723 28.81 4.48 11.61
N LEU A 724 27.56 4.34 11.16
CA LEU A 724 26.43 4.00 12.04
C LEU A 724 26.50 2.56 12.57
N ASN A 725 27.15 1.63 11.85
CA ASN A 725 27.33 0.26 12.35
C ASN A 725 28.28 0.21 13.54
N ILE A 726 29.39 0.96 13.50
CA ILE A 726 30.34 1.04 14.61
C ILE A 726 29.69 1.71 15.82
N LEU A 727 29.00 2.84 15.58
CA LEU A 727 28.31 3.59 16.62
C LEU A 727 27.32 2.72 17.42
N CYS A 728 26.53 1.91 16.73
CA CYS A 728 25.46 1.11 17.32
C CYS A 728 25.89 -0.34 17.59
N LEU A 729 27.18 -0.68 17.49
CA LEU A 729 27.67 -2.06 17.56
C LEU A 729 27.35 -2.76 18.89
N HIS A 730 27.35 -1.98 19.98
CA HIS A 730 27.12 -2.49 21.33
C HIS A 730 25.76 -2.08 21.92
N ASP A 731 24.87 -1.51 21.10
CA ASP A 731 23.52 -1.19 21.55
C ASP A 731 22.77 -2.49 21.92
N THR A 732 21.96 -2.44 22.97
CA THR A 732 21.21 -3.61 23.47
C THR A 732 20.04 -4.01 22.56
N ASP A 733 19.55 -3.06 21.78
CA ASP A 733 18.50 -3.24 20.78
C ASP A 733 18.89 -2.54 19.47
N HIS A 734 18.11 -2.77 18.42
CA HIS A 734 18.38 -2.23 17.10
C HIS A 734 17.62 -0.92 16.82
N TYR A 735 16.78 -0.42 17.72
CA TYR A 735 15.89 0.71 17.44
C TYR A 735 16.67 2.00 17.20
N ARG A 736 17.71 2.25 18.01
CA ARG A 736 18.58 3.42 17.81
C ARG A 736 19.25 3.41 16.44
N PHE A 737 19.77 2.26 16.00
CA PHE A 737 20.36 2.12 14.68
C PHE A 737 19.35 2.38 13.57
N LEU A 738 18.15 1.83 13.69
CA LEU A 738 17.06 2.03 12.73
C LEU A 738 16.70 3.51 12.60
N GLU A 739 16.46 4.20 13.71
CA GLU A 739 16.11 5.63 13.72
C GLU A 739 17.20 6.50 13.09
N LEU A 740 18.48 6.22 13.39
CA LEU A 740 19.61 6.93 12.77
C LEU A 740 19.70 6.63 11.26
N LEU A 741 19.51 5.37 10.87
CA LEU A 741 19.50 4.97 9.46
C LEU A 741 18.39 5.70 8.70
N ASP A 742 17.18 5.81 9.24
CA ASP A 742 16.08 6.55 8.64
C ASP A 742 16.28 8.09 8.69
N SER A 743 17.00 8.59 9.69
CA SER A 743 17.34 10.02 9.82
C SER A 743 18.24 10.53 8.72
N PHE A 744 19.26 9.75 8.35
CA PHE A 744 20.19 10.13 7.28
C PHE A 744 19.74 9.67 5.89
N PHE A 745 19.06 8.51 5.79
CA PHE A 745 18.79 7.88 4.49
C PHE A 745 17.31 7.86 4.07
N LEU A 746 16.40 8.49 4.81
CA LEU A 746 14.98 8.63 4.45
C LEU A 746 14.34 7.29 4.02
N LEU A 747 14.34 6.31 4.92
CA LEU A 747 13.89 4.95 4.61
C LEU A 747 12.37 4.80 4.63
N ARG A 748 11.72 5.44 5.61
CA ARG A 748 10.26 5.50 5.77
C ARG A 748 9.73 6.68 4.97
N ASP A 749 9.38 6.42 3.72
CA ASP A 749 8.99 7.42 2.73
C ASP A 749 7.61 7.17 2.09
N ASP A 750 6.89 6.14 2.52
CA ASP A 750 5.53 5.90 2.09
C ASP A 750 4.53 6.83 2.78
N PHE A 751 3.35 6.95 2.16
CA PHE A 751 2.32 7.90 2.56
C PHE A 751 1.85 7.71 4.01
N LEU A 752 1.78 6.47 4.51
CA LEU A 752 1.27 6.19 5.86
C LEU A 752 2.24 6.75 6.90
N HIS A 753 3.52 6.44 6.76
CA HIS A 753 4.56 6.97 7.65
C HIS A 753 4.70 8.49 7.57
N LEU A 754 4.55 9.08 6.39
CA LEU A 754 4.62 10.53 6.23
C LEU A 754 3.49 11.27 6.96
N LYS A 755 2.32 10.65 7.08
CA LYS A 755 1.17 11.25 7.76
C LYS A 755 1.39 11.39 9.27
N ASP A 756 2.08 10.41 9.86
CA ASP A 756 2.45 10.41 11.28
C ASP A 756 3.87 10.90 11.54
N PHE A 757 4.57 11.34 10.48
CA PHE A 757 5.94 11.76 10.59
C PHE A 757 6.06 12.97 11.52
N GLU A 758 6.64 12.74 12.68
CA GLU A 758 6.80 13.73 13.74
C GLU A 758 8.25 13.66 14.23
N ARG A 759 9.19 14.16 13.41
CA ARG A 759 10.59 14.28 13.81
C ARG A 759 10.85 15.67 14.35
N ALA A 760 11.20 15.74 15.64
CA ALA A 760 11.74 16.95 16.24
C ALA A 760 13.21 17.09 15.85
N LEU A 761 13.53 18.13 15.07
CA LEU A 761 14.91 18.52 14.82
C LEU A 761 15.36 19.50 15.89
N ASN A 762 16.58 19.32 16.40
CA ASN A 762 17.21 20.22 17.38
C ASN A 762 17.75 21.51 16.73
N PHE A 763 17.02 22.07 15.76
CA PHE A 763 17.47 23.17 14.91
C PHE A 763 17.86 24.42 15.71
N GLU A 764 16.99 24.87 16.62
CA GLU A 764 17.23 26.07 17.44
C GLU A 764 18.45 25.87 18.36
N SER A 765 18.57 24.70 19.00
CA SER A 765 19.73 24.37 19.83
C SER A 765 21.03 24.29 19.02
N ALA A 766 20.98 23.74 17.80
CA ALA A 766 22.13 23.69 16.92
C ALA A 766 22.59 25.10 16.50
N ILE A 767 21.65 26.03 16.24
CA ILE A 767 21.96 27.43 15.91
C ILE A 767 22.66 28.14 17.06
N GLU A 768 22.24 27.93 18.31
CA GLU A 768 22.85 28.57 19.48
C GLU A 768 24.35 28.24 19.63
N THR A 769 24.79 27.10 19.08
CA THR A 769 26.21 26.70 19.08
C THR A 769 27.05 27.35 17.99
N LEU A 770 26.43 28.00 16.99
CA LEU A 770 27.15 28.63 15.89
C LEU A 770 27.67 30.02 16.27
N PRO A 771 28.89 30.38 15.83
CA PRO A 771 29.41 31.72 16.04
C PRO A 771 28.62 32.73 15.18
N GLU A 772 28.49 33.97 15.65
CA GLU A 772 27.78 35.06 14.93
C GLU A 772 28.16 35.22 13.43
N PRO A 773 29.43 35.11 13.01
CA PRO A 773 29.79 35.19 11.58
C PRO A 773 29.17 34.10 10.70
N ASP A 774 28.71 32.97 11.26
CA ASP A 774 28.18 31.81 10.52
C ASP A 774 26.64 31.81 10.45
N VAL A 775 26.02 32.90 10.90
CA VAL A 775 24.56 33.05 10.99
C VAL A 775 24.09 34.25 10.17
N TYR A 776 23.03 34.04 9.40
CA TYR A 776 22.24 35.11 8.80
C TYR A 776 21.13 35.56 9.73
N THR A 777 20.90 36.88 9.79
CA THR A 777 19.78 37.50 10.51
C THR A 777 18.77 38.00 9.49
N ILE A 778 17.64 37.30 9.37
CA ILE A 778 16.64 37.56 8.33
C ILE A 778 15.42 38.21 8.96
N LYS A 779 15.01 39.36 8.41
CA LYS A 779 13.76 40.01 8.78
C LYS A 779 12.63 39.50 7.88
N THR A 780 11.54 39.04 8.47
CA THR A 780 10.38 38.46 7.79
C THR A 780 9.27 39.49 7.57
N SER A 781 8.29 39.16 6.73
CA SER A 781 7.18 40.06 6.37
C SER A 781 6.23 40.37 7.53
N ASP A 782 6.23 39.53 8.57
CA ASP A 782 5.52 39.70 9.84
C ASP A 782 6.35 40.46 10.91
N ASP A 783 7.42 41.16 10.48
CA ASP A 783 8.30 41.99 11.31
C ASP A 783 9.06 41.19 12.40
N LYS A 784 9.18 39.87 12.22
CA LYS A 784 10.01 39.01 13.06
C LYS A 784 11.45 38.95 12.54
N THR A 785 12.36 38.54 13.41
CA THR A 785 13.78 38.37 13.08
C THR A 785 14.16 36.92 13.37
N VAL A 786 14.60 36.22 12.33
CA VAL A 786 14.94 34.80 12.38
C VAL A 786 16.42 34.62 12.10
N LYS A 787 17.08 33.81 12.91
CA LYS A 787 18.48 33.42 12.71
C LYS A 787 18.54 32.12 11.91
N ILE A 788 19.32 32.10 10.83
CA ILE A 788 19.48 30.92 9.97
C ILE A 788 20.97 30.66 9.73
N PRO A 789 21.46 29.42 9.82
CA PRO A 789 22.83 29.08 9.45
C PRO A 789 23.14 29.47 8.01
N LYS A 790 24.27 30.13 7.78
CA LYS A 790 24.67 30.57 6.43
C LYS A 790 24.76 29.43 5.44
N TYR A 791 25.32 28.30 5.87
CA TYR A 791 25.55 27.15 4.98
C TYR A 791 24.25 26.65 4.33
N LEU A 792 23.09 26.77 5.00
CA LEU A 792 21.80 26.38 4.41
C LEU A 792 21.45 27.22 3.19
N PHE A 793 21.87 28.48 3.14
CA PHE A 793 21.64 29.34 1.99
C PHE A 793 22.80 29.24 1.00
N GLU A 794 24.05 29.28 1.47
CA GLU A 794 25.24 29.28 0.60
C GLU A 794 25.43 27.98 -0.20
N VAL A 795 24.95 26.84 0.33
CA VAL A 795 25.00 25.53 -0.36
C VAL A 795 23.79 25.34 -1.27
N TYR A 796 22.59 25.62 -0.75
CA TYR A 796 21.34 25.16 -1.37
C TYR A 796 20.62 26.24 -2.19
N SER A 797 20.91 27.52 -1.97
CA SER A 797 20.25 28.67 -2.62
C SER A 797 21.16 29.33 -3.64
N GLU A 798 20.79 29.25 -4.93
CA GLU A 798 21.49 29.99 -5.99
C GLU A 798 21.27 31.51 -5.86
N TYR A 799 20.17 31.93 -5.23
CA TYR A 799 19.86 33.33 -4.95
C TYR A 799 20.90 33.99 -4.05
N ASP A 800 21.38 33.31 -3.00
CA ASP A 800 22.32 33.90 -2.05
C ASP A 800 23.63 34.31 -2.73
N ALA A 801 24.11 33.49 -3.66
CA ALA A 801 25.28 33.85 -4.48
C ALA A 801 25.05 35.11 -5.32
N GLY A 802 23.85 35.28 -5.89
CA GLY A 802 23.49 36.50 -6.60
C GLY A 802 23.45 37.72 -5.66
N ARG A 803 22.82 37.56 -4.49
CA ARG A 803 22.69 38.61 -3.46
C ARG A 803 24.06 39.10 -2.97
N GLN A 804 24.99 38.20 -2.69
CA GLN A 804 26.34 38.55 -2.21
C GLN A 804 27.14 39.40 -3.22
N ASN A 805 26.82 39.31 -4.51
CA ASN A 805 27.51 40.06 -5.57
C ASN A 805 27.04 41.53 -5.71
N PHE A 806 25.84 41.87 -5.21
CA PHE A 806 25.34 43.24 -5.18
C PHE A 806 25.55 43.80 -3.77
N GLY A 807 26.54 44.69 -3.63
CA GLY A 807 27.12 45.16 -2.36
C GLY A 807 26.17 45.66 -1.25
N GLU A 808 26.78 45.94 -0.09
CA GLU A 808 26.17 46.18 1.23
C GLU A 808 24.85 46.97 1.22
N GLY A 809 23.76 46.29 1.55
CA GLY A 809 22.55 46.93 2.05
C GLY A 809 22.77 47.59 3.42
N PRO A 810 21.81 48.39 3.91
CA PRO A 810 21.97 49.24 5.09
C PRO A 810 22.27 48.50 6.42
N ASN A 811 22.12 47.17 6.47
CA ASN A 811 22.31 46.34 7.67
C ASN A 811 23.51 45.38 7.60
N GLY A 812 24.39 45.51 6.60
CA GLY A 812 25.55 44.64 6.38
C GLY A 812 25.26 43.36 5.56
N ARG A 813 26.30 42.58 5.22
CA ARG A 813 26.16 41.38 4.34
C ARG A 813 25.38 40.22 4.95
N ASN A 814 25.35 40.11 6.28
CA ASN A 814 24.73 38.98 6.99
C ASN A 814 23.30 39.25 7.46
N ALA A 815 22.74 40.43 7.16
CA ALA A 815 21.37 40.77 7.52
C ALA A 815 20.60 41.27 6.30
N PHE A 816 19.43 40.68 6.05
CA PHE A 816 18.58 41.02 4.90
C PHE A 816 17.12 40.70 5.20
N GLU A 817 16.22 41.16 4.33
CA GLU A 817 14.77 40.99 4.50
C GLU A 817 14.24 40.01 3.45
N LEU A 818 13.28 39.17 3.83
CA LEU A 818 12.55 38.27 2.94
C LEU A 818 11.04 38.48 3.09
N GLY A 819 10.33 38.46 1.96
CA GLY A 819 8.87 38.61 1.91
C GLY A 819 8.08 37.36 2.33
N CYS A 820 8.52 36.66 3.35
CA CYS A 820 7.88 35.44 3.88
C CYS A 820 7.63 35.56 5.39
N THR A 821 6.75 34.73 5.93
CA THR A 821 6.48 34.62 7.38
C THR A 821 7.61 33.89 8.11
N GLU A 822 7.71 34.09 9.43
CA GLU A 822 8.63 33.33 10.29
C GLU A 822 8.41 31.81 10.16
N GLU A 823 7.14 31.40 10.13
CA GLU A 823 6.75 29.99 10.07
C GLU A 823 7.22 29.32 8.76
N ALA A 824 7.03 29.99 7.62
CA ALA A 824 7.49 29.49 6.32
C ALA A 824 9.02 29.40 6.24
N LEU A 825 9.74 30.41 6.73
CA LEU A 825 11.20 30.40 6.72
C LEU A 825 11.78 29.26 7.59
N LYS A 826 11.23 29.06 8.79
CA LYS A 826 11.64 27.95 9.67
C LYS A 826 11.32 26.59 9.07
N LEU A 827 10.13 26.44 8.48
CA LEU A 827 9.77 25.18 7.84
C LEU A 827 10.69 24.88 6.65
N LEU A 828 10.98 25.87 5.79
CA LEU A 828 11.92 25.69 4.68
C LEU A 828 13.31 25.26 5.17
N ALA A 829 13.83 25.88 6.23
CA ALA A 829 15.12 25.52 6.81
C ALA A 829 15.13 24.07 7.32
N ASN A 830 14.05 23.63 7.98
CA ASN A 830 13.88 22.25 8.40
C ASN A 830 13.77 21.28 7.19
N CYS A 831 13.12 21.67 6.09
CA CYS A 831 13.05 20.85 4.88
C CYS A 831 14.41 20.61 4.21
N LEU A 832 15.38 21.53 4.37
CA LEU A 832 16.74 21.34 3.88
C LEU A 832 17.53 20.28 4.68
N ILE A 833 17.05 19.97 5.88
CA ILE A 833 17.57 18.92 6.76
C ILE A 833 16.81 17.61 6.51
N ASP A 834 15.49 17.63 6.69
CA ASP A 834 14.60 16.50 6.39
C ASP A 834 13.34 17.01 5.67
N VAL A 835 13.27 16.75 4.37
CA VAL A 835 12.20 17.23 3.49
C VAL A 835 10.83 16.70 3.90
N ARG A 836 10.75 15.57 4.62
CA ARG A 836 9.49 14.94 5.03
C ARG A 836 8.69 15.78 6.04
N ILE A 837 9.34 16.67 6.77
CA ILE A 837 8.70 17.60 7.73
C ILE A 837 7.65 18.46 7.03
N PHE A 838 7.84 18.73 5.74
CA PHE A 838 6.90 19.47 4.90
C PHE A 838 5.52 18.81 4.80
N PHE A 839 5.44 17.48 4.92
CA PHE A 839 4.23 16.72 4.60
C PHE A 839 3.02 17.14 5.44
N ARG A 840 3.22 17.41 6.74
CA ARG A 840 2.13 17.74 7.68
C ARG A 840 1.77 19.22 7.73
N ALA A 841 2.52 20.08 7.05
CA ALA A 841 2.22 21.50 7.00
C ALA A 841 0.83 21.76 6.36
N SER A 842 0.16 22.83 6.78
CA SER A 842 -1.09 23.26 6.13
C SER A 842 -0.85 23.58 4.65
N MET A 843 -1.86 23.42 3.79
CA MET A 843 -1.70 23.70 2.36
C MET A 843 -1.21 25.12 2.10
N LYS A 844 -1.77 26.11 2.80
CA LYS A 844 -1.33 27.51 2.72
C LYS A 844 0.16 27.67 3.02
N LEU A 845 0.64 27.06 4.10
CA LEU A 845 2.04 27.11 4.49
C LEU A 845 2.94 26.38 3.47
N LYS A 846 2.49 25.24 2.93
CA LYS A 846 3.19 24.52 1.86
C LYS A 846 3.40 25.38 0.62
N MET A 847 2.36 26.09 0.19
CA MET A 847 2.42 27.00 -0.95
C MET A 847 3.40 28.16 -0.70
N GLU A 848 3.34 28.77 0.48
CA GLU A 848 4.27 29.85 0.85
C GLU A 848 5.73 29.38 0.87
N VAL A 849 6.01 28.21 1.46
CA VAL A 849 7.34 27.61 1.50
C VAL A 849 7.83 27.23 0.11
N TYR A 850 6.95 26.71 -0.75
CA TYR A 850 7.31 26.37 -2.12
C TYR A 850 7.67 27.61 -2.95
N GLU A 851 6.88 28.68 -2.85
CA GLU A 851 7.19 29.96 -3.50
C GLU A 851 8.48 30.58 -2.93
N LEU A 852 8.73 30.46 -1.62
CA LEU A 852 9.99 30.87 -1.01
C LEU A 852 11.18 30.06 -1.53
N ALA A 853 11.05 28.73 -1.63
CA ALA A 853 12.07 27.86 -2.19
C ALA A 853 12.36 28.18 -3.67
N LYS A 854 11.35 28.63 -4.42
CA LYS A 854 11.51 29.11 -5.80
C LYS A 854 12.22 30.45 -5.87
N TYR A 855 11.80 31.41 -5.05
CA TYR A 855 12.44 32.71 -4.94
C TYR A 855 13.93 32.57 -4.60
N LEU A 856 14.25 31.66 -3.68
CA LEU A 856 15.62 31.34 -3.27
C LEU A 856 16.35 30.38 -4.23
N LEU A 857 15.72 29.92 -5.31
CA LEU A 857 16.29 29.01 -6.31
C LEU A 857 16.82 27.68 -5.72
N ILE A 858 16.12 27.11 -4.75
CA ILE A 858 16.46 25.86 -4.04
C ILE A 858 15.94 24.65 -4.85
N ARG A 859 16.49 24.45 -6.06
CA ARG A 859 15.91 23.55 -7.09
C ARG A 859 15.92 22.05 -6.77
N HIS A 860 16.74 21.60 -5.83
CA HIS A 860 16.99 20.18 -5.56
C HIS A 860 15.92 19.50 -4.70
N ILE A 861 15.00 20.26 -4.09
CA ILE A 861 13.82 19.73 -3.36
C ILE A 861 12.49 20.03 -4.06
N TRP A 862 12.47 20.77 -5.18
CA TRP A 862 11.22 21.21 -5.81
C TRP A 862 10.30 20.05 -6.16
N ASN A 863 10.84 18.95 -6.68
CA ASN A 863 10.03 17.79 -7.08
C ASN A 863 9.38 17.13 -5.86
N GLU A 864 10.11 17.00 -4.77
CA GLU A 864 9.66 16.45 -3.50
C GLU A 864 8.58 17.33 -2.86
N LEU A 865 8.78 18.66 -2.84
CA LEU A 865 7.77 19.62 -2.34
C LEU A 865 6.48 19.56 -3.16
N ARG A 866 6.58 19.59 -4.50
CA ARG A 866 5.42 19.47 -5.40
C ARG A 866 4.70 18.15 -5.19
N LEU A 867 5.44 17.04 -5.08
CA LEU A 867 4.86 15.73 -4.83
C LEU A 867 4.05 15.73 -3.53
N MET A 868 4.59 16.27 -2.44
CA MET A 868 3.88 16.35 -1.16
C MET A 868 2.67 17.28 -1.18
N ILE A 869 2.73 18.41 -1.91
CA ILE A 869 1.56 19.26 -2.18
C ILE A 869 0.47 18.41 -2.84
N ILE A 870 0.78 17.73 -3.95
CA ILE A 870 -0.19 16.90 -4.68
C ILE A 870 -0.71 15.74 -3.82
N LEU A 871 0.17 15.04 -3.10
CA LEU A 871 -0.22 13.91 -2.26
C LEU A 871 -1.16 14.33 -1.12
N THR A 872 -1.01 15.53 -0.57
CA THR A 872 -1.81 16.01 0.57
C THR A 872 -2.98 16.92 0.20
N ALA A 873 -3.14 17.26 -1.09
CA ALA A 873 -4.18 18.17 -1.52
C ALA A 873 -5.58 17.56 -1.38
N GLU A 874 -6.48 18.38 -0.85
CA GLU A 874 -7.92 18.14 -0.76
C GLU A 874 -8.68 19.02 -1.75
N GLU A 875 -9.96 18.73 -1.99
CA GLU A 875 -10.78 19.50 -2.94
C GLU A 875 -10.92 20.97 -2.55
N SER A 876 -10.83 21.31 -1.25
CA SER A 876 -10.79 22.70 -0.78
C SER A 876 -9.54 23.47 -1.23
N ASP A 877 -8.48 22.76 -1.62
CA ASP A 877 -7.21 23.33 -2.07
C ASP A 877 -7.16 23.52 -3.60
N ALA A 878 -8.27 23.32 -4.31
CA ALA A 878 -8.31 23.32 -5.76
C ALA A 878 -7.78 24.61 -6.41
N ASP A 879 -8.01 25.76 -5.79
CA ASP A 879 -7.49 27.05 -6.26
C ASP A 879 -5.94 27.05 -6.25
N HIS A 880 -5.32 26.57 -5.18
CA HIS A 880 -3.85 26.48 -5.07
C HIS A 880 -3.24 25.55 -6.12
N ILE A 881 -3.90 24.42 -6.40
CA ILE A 881 -3.46 23.49 -7.45
C ILE A 881 -3.66 24.10 -8.84
N GLY A 882 -4.76 24.85 -9.04
CA GLY A 882 -5.01 25.61 -10.25
C GLY A 882 -3.90 26.62 -10.53
N ASP A 883 -3.53 27.41 -9.52
CA ASP A 883 -2.44 28.40 -9.61
C ASP A 883 -1.12 27.76 -10.06
N LEU A 884 -0.76 26.59 -9.50
CA LEU A 884 0.46 25.84 -9.89
C LEU A 884 0.44 25.39 -11.36
N ILE A 885 -0.73 25.05 -11.89
CA ILE A 885 -0.90 24.60 -13.29
C ILE A 885 -0.90 25.77 -14.27
N GLU A 886 -1.38 26.94 -13.82
CA GLU A 886 -1.39 28.16 -14.63
C GLU A 886 0.00 28.77 -14.80
N GLN A 887 0.93 28.49 -13.88
CA GLN A 887 2.34 28.83 -14.05
C GLN A 887 2.96 28.00 -15.17
N THR A 888 3.18 28.62 -16.33
CA THR A 888 3.50 27.95 -17.60
C THR A 888 4.73 27.04 -17.57
N ASP A 889 5.72 27.34 -16.71
CA ASP A 889 7.00 26.64 -16.67
C ASP A 889 6.95 25.34 -15.84
N GLU A 890 5.91 25.14 -15.02
CA GLU A 890 5.81 24.00 -14.08
C GLU A 890 4.60 23.09 -14.39
N LYS A 891 3.78 23.49 -15.36
CA LYS A 891 2.53 22.85 -15.73
C LYS A 891 2.68 21.35 -16.03
N GLU A 892 3.67 20.97 -16.84
CA GLU A 892 3.86 19.58 -17.26
C GLU A 892 4.30 18.69 -16.08
N ASP A 893 5.17 19.19 -15.21
CA ASP A 893 5.64 18.47 -14.02
C ASP A 893 4.49 18.20 -13.03
N ILE A 894 3.68 19.22 -12.75
CA ILE A 894 2.52 19.09 -11.85
C ILE A 894 1.50 18.11 -12.42
N LEU A 895 1.18 18.22 -13.72
CA LEU A 895 0.26 17.30 -14.37
C LEU A 895 0.79 15.86 -14.37
N ALA A 896 2.10 15.66 -14.57
CA ALA A 896 2.72 14.34 -14.50
C ALA A 896 2.60 13.73 -13.09
N LEU A 897 2.79 14.53 -12.04
CA LEU A 897 2.59 14.09 -10.64
C LEU A 897 1.14 13.71 -10.37
N ILE A 898 0.18 14.53 -10.81
CA ILE A 898 -1.25 14.24 -10.69
C ILE A 898 -1.60 12.92 -11.40
N VAL A 899 -1.21 12.76 -12.66
CA VAL A 899 -1.47 11.52 -13.45
C VAL A 899 -0.92 10.28 -12.76
N LYS A 900 0.31 10.38 -12.25
CA LYS A 900 1.01 9.27 -11.63
C LYS A 900 0.42 8.90 -10.26
N HIS A 901 0.23 9.89 -9.39
CA HIS A 901 -0.03 9.65 -7.97
C HIS A 901 -1.48 9.92 -7.54
N ARG A 902 -2.16 10.92 -8.10
CA ARG A 902 -3.48 11.39 -7.66
C ARG A 902 -4.41 11.74 -8.85
N PRO A 903 -4.60 10.85 -9.84
CA PRO A 903 -5.35 11.19 -11.06
C PRO A 903 -6.79 11.60 -10.76
N GLU A 904 -7.36 11.09 -9.67
CA GLU A 904 -8.71 11.37 -9.22
C GLU A 904 -8.98 12.84 -8.90
N ILE A 905 -7.94 13.64 -8.62
CA ILE A 905 -8.06 15.10 -8.45
C ILE A 905 -8.80 15.72 -9.63
N ILE A 906 -8.55 15.21 -10.84
CA ILE A 906 -9.13 15.79 -12.05
C ILE A 906 -10.49 15.15 -12.38
N PHE A 907 -10.67 13.88 -12.05
CA PHE A 907 -11.91 13.16 -12.36
C PHE A 907 -13.04 13.48 -11.38
N PHE A 908 -12.74 13.65 -10.09
CA PHE A 908 -13.73 13.62 -9.01
C PHE A 908 -13.86 14.93 -8.24
N TRP A 909 -12.90 15.86 -8.34
CA TRP A 909 -13.11 17.20 -7.76
C TRP A 909 -14.11 17.97 -8.60
N LYS A 910 -15.12 18.53 -7.93
CA LYS A 910 -16.20 19.29 -8.55
C LYS A 910 -15.73 20.67 -9.00
N GLN A 911 -14.78 21.27 -8.27
CA GLN A 911 -14.36 22.65 -8.46
C GLN A 911 -12.89 22.77 -8.88
N PHE A 912 -12.46 22.11 -9.95
CA PHE A 912 -11.11 22.30 -10.48
C PHE A 912 -11.02 23.52 -11.42
N PRO A 913 -10.35 24.62 -11.02
CA PRO A 913 -10.33 25.87 -11.79
C PRO A 913 -9.17 25.86 -12.79
N ALA A 914 -9.32 25.10 -13.88
CA ALA A 914 -8.37 25.17 -14.99
C ALA A 914 -8.91 26.09 -16.10
N LYS A 915 -8.22 27.21 -16.36
CA LYS A 915 -8.53 28.09 -17.52
C LYS A 915 -8.52 27.35 -18.86
N ASP A 916 -7.61 26.40 -19.04
CA ASP A 916 -7.53 25.54 -20.22
C ASP A 916 -7.91 24.08 -19.89
N HIS A 917 -9.18 23.87 -19.53
CA HIS A 917 -9.69 22.59 -19.05
C HIS A 917 -9.46 21.43 -20.05
N LEU A 918 -9.66 21.67 -21.36
CA LEU A 918 -9.44 20.64 -22.38
C LEU A 918 -7.97 20.28 -22.54
N PHE A 919 -7.06 21.25 -22.44
CA PHE A 919 -5.63 20.97 -22.46
C PHE A 919 -5.21 20.10 -21.26
N VAL A 920 -5.74 20.38 -20.06
CA VAL A 920 -5.46 19.55 -18.87
C VAL A 920 -5.93 18.12 -19.10
N ILE A 921 -7.16 17.94 -19.60
CA ILE A 921 -7.70 16.61 -19.96
C ILE A 921 -6.80 15.91 -20.98
N GLN A 922 -6.33 16.62 -22.02
CA GLN A 922 -5.48 16.05 -23.06
C GLN A 922 -4.14 15.54 -22.52
N ASN A 923 -3.49 16.31 -21.62
CA ASN A 923 -2.23 15.88 -21.01
C ASN A 923 -2.42 14.66 -20.11
N ILE A 924 -3.50 14.64 -19.34
CA ILE A 924 -3.84 13.48 -18.50
C ILE A 924 -4.14 12.25 -19.36
N ALA A 925 -4.91 12.43 -20.43
CA ALA A 925 -5.20 11.38 -21.40
C ALA A 925 -3.91 10.82 -22.03
N GLY A 926 -2.96 11.69 -22.38
CA GLY A 926 -1.63 11.32 -22.87
C GLY A 926 -0.85 10.50 -21.85
N GLY A 927 -0.68 11.02 -20.64
CA GLY A 927 0.07 10.36 -19.57
C GLY A 927 -0.55 9.02 -19.13
N ILE A 928 -1.88 8.91 -19.05
CA ILE A 928 -2.57 7.63 -18.79
C ILE A 928 -2.32 6.64 -19.92
N THR A 929 -2.27 7.11 -21.18
CA THR A 929 -2.03 6.25 -22.34
C THR A 929 -0.63 5.66 -22.31
N GLU A 930 0.36 6.45 -21.89
CA GLU A 930 1.77 6.06 -21.74
C GLU A 930 2.04 5.19 -20.51
N ALA A 931 1.29 5.41 -19.42
CA ALA A 931 1.36 4.63 -18.20
C ALA A 931 0.81 3.20 -18.41
N ARG A 932 1.67 2.31 -18.93
CA ARG A 932 1.35 0.88 -19.16
C ARG A 932 0.71 0.18 -17.96
N GLN A 933 0.98 0.64 -16.74
CA GLN A 933 0.45 0.08 -15.49
C GLN A 933 -1.04 0.36 -15.24
N ARG A 934 -1.64 1.38 -15.89
CA ARG A 934 -3.05 1.76 -15.69
C ARG A 934 -4.03 0.86 -16.42
N PHE A 935 -3.57 0.13 -17.43
CA PHE A 935 -4.40 -0.79 -18.21
C PHE A 935 -3.86 -2.20 -18.08
N LYS A 936 -4.67 -3.11 -17.55
CA LYS A 936 -4.32 -4.53 -17.42
C LYS A 936 -5.17 -5.38 -18.35
N ASN A 937 -4.56 -6.42 -18.92
CA ASN A 937 -5.29 -7.44 -19.67
C ASN A 937 -6.10 -8.29 -18.70
N ILE A 938 -7.33 -8.63 -19.08
CA ILE A 938 -8.16 -9.57 -18.31
C ILE A 938 -7.51 -10.96 -18.19
N GLU A 939 -6.73 -11.42 -19.19
CA GLU A 939 -6.09 -12.74 -19.14
C GLU A 939 -4.98 -12.87 -18.08
N ASP A 940 -4.32 -11.76 -17.69
CA ASP A 940 -3.28 -11.75 -16.65
C ASP A 940 -3.87 -11.94 -15.22
N GLU A 941 -5.19 -11.88 -15.05
CA GLU A 941 -5.88 -11.86 -13.75
C GLU A 941 -6.41 -13.23 -13.27
N ILE A 942 -6.19 -14.33 -14.02
CA ILE A 942 -6.58 -15.69 -13.59
C ILE A 942 -5.88 -16.10 -12.27
N GLY A 943 -4.82 -15.40 -11.87
CA GLY A 943 -4.09 -15.60 -10.61
C GLY A 943 -4.52 -14.74 -9.41
N SER A 944 -5.47 -13.79 -9.56
CA SER A 944 -5.95 -12.97 -8.44
C SER A 944 -7.31 -13.48 -7.94
N VAL A 945 -7.52 -13.48 -6.62
CA VAL A 945 -8.77 -13.96 -5.96
C VAL A 945 -9.99 -13.09 -6.32
N ASN A 946 -9.78 -11.96 -7.01
CA ASN A 946 -10.83 -11.03 -7.43
C ASN A 946 -11.26 -11.29 -8.89
N LEU A 947 -12.56 -11.38 -9.08
CA LEU A 947 -13.24 -11.80 -10.31
C LEU A 947 -13.20 -10.72 -11.39
N PRO A 948 -12.81 -11.03 -12.64
CA PRO A 948 -13.01 -10.10 -13.75
C PRO A 948 -14.52 -9.97 -14.07
N ILE A 949 -15.10 -8.78 -13.87
CA ILE A 949 -16.54 -8.46 -14.10
C ILE A 949 -16.84 -8.03 -15.51
N ILE A 950 -15.81 -7.68 -16.31
CA ILE A 950 -16.01 -7.62 -17.74
C ILE A 950 -16.20 -9.06 -18.21
N ALA A 951 -17.37 -9.61 -17.87
CA ALA A 951 -17.79 -10.95 -18.11
C ALA A 951 -17.61 -11.15 -19.61
N MET A 952 -16.90 -12.23 -19.96
CA MET A 952 -16.93 -12.69 -21.34
C MET A 952 -18.40 -12.79 -21.72
N ARG A 953 -18.77 -11.97 -22.71
CA ARG A 953 -20.13 -11.65 -23.14
C ARG A 953 -21.17 -12.71 -22.75
N ASP A 954 -21.91 -12.46 -21.66
CA ASP A 954 -22.87 -13.38 -21.01
C ASP A 954 -22.35 -14.83 -20.90
N GLU A 955 -21.70 -15.16 -19.78
CA GLU A 955 -21.39 -16.56 -19.48
C GLU A 955 -22.69 -17.38 -19.58
N MET A 956 -22.66 -18.49 -20.32
CA MET A 956 -23.84 -19.33 -20.50
C MET A 956 -24.16 -20.04 -19.18
N VAL A 957 -24.93 -19.37 -18.32
CA VAL A 957 -25.43 -19.89 -17.05
C VAL A 957 -26.70 -20.70 -17.34
N ASP A 958 -26.55 -21.97 -17.67
CA ASP A 958 -27.59 -22.88 -18.18
C ASP A 958 -28.68 -23.31 -17.15
N LYS A 959 -28.86 -22.64 -16.00
CA LYS A 959 -29.73 -23.19 -14.93
C LYS A 959 -31.05 -22.45 -14.68
N GLU A 960 -31.12 -21.12 -14.83
CA GLU A 960 -32.30 -20.34 -14.44
C GLU A 960 -32.72 -19.30 -15.48
N MET A 961 -33.88 -19.48 -16.11
CA MET A 961 -34.44 -18.55 -17.08
C MET A 961 -35.40 -17.55 -16.43
N ILE A 962 -35.14 -16.25 -16.65
CA ILE A 962 -36.01 -15.15 -16.21
C ILE A 962 -36.89 -14.72 -17.40
N PRO A 963 -38.21 -14.48 -17.20
CA PRO A 963 -39.08 -13.98 -18.25
C PRO A 963 -38.60 -12.63 -18.80
N GLU A 964 -38.66 -12.49 -20.13
CA GLU A 964 -38.22 -11.28 -20.82
C GLU A 964 -38.96 -10.04 -20.33
N THR A 965 -40.27 -10.15 -20.11
CA THR A 965 -41.11 -9.06 -19.58
C THR A 965 -40.66 -8.55 -18.21
N VAL A 966 -40.08 -9.42 -17.38
CA VAL A 966 -39.55 -9.05 -16.06
C VAL A 966 -38.20 -8.35 -16.21
N LEU A 967 -37.31 -8.90 -17.04
CA LEU A 967 -36.03 -8.25 -17.35
C LEU A 967 -36.24 -6.85 -17.94
N THR A 968 -37.16 -6.69 -18.89
CA THR A 968 -37.51 -5.39 -19.45
C THR A 968 -38.05 -4.41 -18.42
N LYS A 969 -38.75 -4.86 -17.36
CA LYS A 969 -39.30 -3.98 -16.32
C LYS A 969 -38.23 -3.43 -15.37
N TYR A 970 -37.21 -4.23 -15.04
CA TYR A 970 -36.20 -3.89 -14.04
C TYR A 970 -34.86 -3.44 -14.64
N LEU A 971 -34.58 -3.80 -15.88
CA LEU A 971 -33.34 -3.45 -16.58
C LEU A 971 -33.56 -2.46 -17.72
N CYS A 972 -34.81 -2.18 -18.12
CA CYS A 972 -35.18 -1.21 -19.14
C CYS A 972 -36.26 -0.21 -18.65
N ASN A 973 -36.34 0.95 -19.28
CA ASN A 973 -37.46 1.88 -19.16
C ASN A 973 -38.28 1.85 -20.46
N LYS A 974 -39.55 1.44 -20.40
CA LYS A 974 -40.42 1.26 -21.59
C LYS A 974 -40.54 2.51 -22.46
N GLU A 975 -40.46 3.71 -21.88
CA GLU A 975 -40.59 4.98 -22.60
C GLU A 975 -39.29 5.42 -23.30
N ASP A 976 -38.13 4.94 -22.84
CA ASP A 976 -36.80 5.37 -23.31
C ASP A 976 -36.05 4.33 -24.17
N ASP A 977 -36.44 3.06 -24.08
CA ASP A 977 -35.62 1.93 -24.54
C ASP A 977 -36.17 1.17 -25.75
N GLU A 978 -37.18 1.63 -26.50
CA GLU A 978 -37.72 0.91 -27.67
C GLU A 978 -36.62 0.49 -28.67
N VAL A 979 -35.59 1.32 -28.85
CA VAL A 979 -34.43 1.06 -29.73
C VAL A 979 -33.46 0.01 -29.14
N VAL A 980 -33.34 -0.02 -27.81
CA VAL A 980 -32.49 -0.95 -27.06
C VAL A 980 -33.20 -2.30 -26.91
N THR A 981 -34.52 -2.28 -26.79
CA THR A 981 -35.40 -3.45 -26.74
C THR A 981 -35.29 -4.26 -28.03
N PHE A 982 -35.10 -3.60 -29.18
CA PHE A 982 -34.78 -4.26 -30.46
C PHE A 982 -33.40 -4.93 -30.45
N GLU A 983 -32.36 -4.29 -29.90
CA GLU A 983 -31.03 -4.94 -29.76
C GLU A 983 -31.04 -6.07 -28.70
N CYS A 984 -31.88 -5.99 -27.67
CA CYS A 984 -32.13 -7.08 -26.70
C CYS A 984 -32.89 -8.24 -27.32
N THR A 985 -34.01 -7.98 -28.01
CA THR A 985 -34.74 -9.03 -28.74
C THR A 985 -33.86 -9.60 -29.84
N VAL A 986 -32.96 -8.84 -30.47
CA VAL A 986 -31.97 -9.35 -31.43
C VAL A 986 -30.83 -10.10 -30.74
N SER A 987 -30.42 -9.76 -29.51
CA SER A 987 -29.41 -10.54 -28.75
C SER A 987 -29.99 -11.83 -28.16
N LEU A 988 -31.28 -11.83 -27.80
CA LEU A 988 -32.08 -12.98 -27.37
C LEU A 988 -32.51 -13.84 -28.58
N ALA A 989 -32.84 -13.24 -29.72
CA ALA A 989 -33.28 -13.91 -30.95
C ALA A 989 -32.13 -14.33 -31.86
N ASN A 990 -31.01 -13.60 -31.95
CA ASN A 990 -29.81 -14.12 -32.65
C ASN A 990 -29.12 -15.24 -31.87
N ARG A 991 -29.43 -15.42 -30.59
CA ARG A 991 -29.09 -16.63 -29.82
C ARG A 991 -30.07 -17.78 -30.02
N SER A 992 -31.24 -17.54 -30.61
CA SER A 992 -32.12 -18.65 -31.04
C SER A 992 -31.54 -19.44 -32.24
N ALA A 993 -30.49 -18.92 -32.91
CA ALA A 993 -29.76 -19.63 -33.95
C ALA A 993 -28.52 -20.40 -33.45
N LEU A 994 -28.17 -20.27 -32.16
CA LEU A 994 -27.16 -21.09 -31.47
C LEU A 994 -27.81 -21.64 -30.21
N ASN A 995 -28.65 -22.65 -30.41
CA ASN A 995 -29.27 -23.52 -29.42
C ASN A 995 -28.87 -23.26 -27.96
N TRP A 996 -29.79 -22.67 -27.19
CA TRP A 996 -29.92 -22.95 -25.74
C TRP A 996 -30.27 -24.43 -25.44
N ASN A 997 -30.39 -25.28 -26.48
CA ASN A 997 -30.77 -26.69 -26.44
C ASN A 997 -29.60 -27.66 -26.74
N VAL A 998 -28.35 -27.32 -26.43
CA VAL A 998 -27.25 -28.29 -26.52
C VAL A 998 -26.49 -28.31 -25.21
N GLU A 999 -26.54 -29.44 -24.51
CA GLU A 999 -25.63 -29.73 -23.39
C GLU A 999 -24.19 -29.39 -23.77
N ASN A 1000 -23.53 -28.67 -22.86
CA ASN A 1000 -22.13 -28.26 -22.97
C ASN A 1000 -21.22 -29.38 -23.54
N PRO A 1001 -20.64 -29.22 -24.74
CA PRO A 1001 -19.75 -30.23 -25.33
C PRO A 1001 -18.47 -30.45 -24.50
N ARG A 1002 -18.15 -29.54 -23.57
CA ARG A 1002 -16.95 -29.60 -22.72
C ARG A 1002 -17.11 -30.45 -21.46
N LYS A 1003 -18.33 -30.93 -21.12
CA LYS A 1003 -18.50 -31.88 -20.00
C LYS A 1003 -17.97 -33.30 -20.29
N ARG A 1004 -17.63 -33.64 -21.54
CA ARG A 1004 -17.03 -34.95 -21.88
C ARG A 1004 -15.51 -35.07 -21.74
N ARG A 1005 -14.81 -34.13 -21.08
CA ARG A 1005 -13.33 -34.18 -20.98
C ARG A 1005 -12.72 -34.11 -19.57
N HIS A 1006 -13.51 -34.22 -18.50
CA HIS A 1006 -12.97 -34.10 -17.14
C HIS A 1006 -13.17 -35.30 -16.20
N GLU A 1007 -13.66 -36.45 -16.66
CA GLU A 1007 -13.81 -37.64 -15.80
C GLU A 1007 -12.71 -38.72 -15.95
N ASP A 1008 -11.78 -38.64 -16.92
CA ASP A 1008 -10.75 -39.67 -17.13
C ASP A 1008 -9.31 -39.18 -16.95
N ARG A 1009 -8.99 -38.59 -15.78
CA ARG A 1009 -7.57 -38.42 -15.37
C ARG A 1009 -7.39 -38.66 -13.88
N ASN A 1010 -7.62 -39.91 -13.45
CA ASN A 1010 -7.11 -40.41 -12.17
C ASN A 1010 -6.77 -41.90 -12.26
N VAL A 1011 -5.84 -42.28 -13.15
CA VAL A 1011 -5.03 -43.49 -12.98
C VAL A 1011 -3.65 -43.27 -13.60
N TYR A 1012 -2.63 -43.06 -12.78
CA TYR A 1012 -1.28 -43.50 -13.13
C TYR A 1012 -0.62 -44.11 -11.90
N MET A 1013 -0.60 -45.45 -11.91
CA MET A 1013 0.29 -46.27 -11.10
C MET A 1013 1.75 -46.13 -11.57
N PRO A 1014 2.71 -46.40 -10.68
CA PRO A 1014 4.10 -46.00 -10.83
C PRO A 1014 4.89 -46.93 -11.76
N ARG A 1015 5.90 -46.39 -12.43
CA ARG A 1015 7.04 -47.17 -12.91
C ARG A 1015 8.35 -46.47 -12.58
N VAL A 1016 9.11 -47.12 -11.71
CA VAL A 1016 10.57 -47.12 -11.68
C VAL A 1016 11.00 -48.40 -12.42
N PRO A 1017 12.20 -48.51 -13.02
CA PRO A 1017 13.24 -47.49 -13.28
C PRO A 1017 13.25 -46.96 -14.71
#